data_AF-A0A8T0PDF6-F1
#
_entry.id   AF-A0A8T0PDF6-F1
#
_cell.length_a   1.000
_cell.length_b   1.000
_cell.length_c   1.000
_cell.angle_alpha   90.00
_cell.angle_beta   90.00
_cell.angle_gamma   90.00
#
_symmetry.space_group_name_H-M   'P 1'
#
loop_
_entity.id
_entity.type
_entity.pdbx_description
1 polymer ?
#
loop_
_entity_poly.entity_id
_entity_poly.type
_entity_poly.pdbx_seq_one_letter_code
_entity_poly.pdbx_strand_id
1 'polypeptide(L)'
;MAPPPQERLEALRTAAGECDCVGGEDELLLRLLRRGQPRPVCLDGFEPSSAMDVARGVGTAIRARAMSRAGCRVKIVVADWFALLGGRMGGDWGRIRDAGRRNVQVWEATLRALGVGAGEVEFLWSSDEVLRRAAEYWRPLVMDIAEMHSVERIVRCCKAVFGRDEEQLTAGQFMYPIMQCADVFFYQADICHMALDQREVNMLARDYCKASGRDNKPIIMSYHMLPGLKNGQKISDKDPSSAIFMGDSESEVNKKINKAFCPPGIVEANPCLEYIKQIILPWSGKFVVLRTEDNGGNKTYNGIEELFEDFRSGALHPADVKSNLKKAINDILQCVRDNLIHFQSNSDPDVLLNSVKCTASTADNLPSKMPVMTPDMRFKILHSIAEKDECTTENELKQLLQEKLTPICYDGFEPSGRMHIAQGVGKAISIDKMLEAGCKVKIWIADWFAMLNNKMGGNLDQIRTVGLYMIEIWKALGMNLKGVEFLWASEEIDNRGNEYWPLLIDIAHKTSFKRIIRCCQIMGRSEKDALTAAQIMYPLMQCADIFFLKVDICQMGLDQRKVNMLARDYCEASKRNNRPIILSHHMLPGIKEGQQKMSKSDTSSAIFMEDSESQVNEKIGQAFCPHKVTEGNPCLEYIEYIVLPKSGRFSVLCKETDGSNRTYSKIEELREDYRSSTLHPDDVKLALAKAINDILKPVRDHFEKHPDAQALLDTVKAYRRTGGSQMQSGGDHTNTIMEAERSSA
;
A
#
# COMPACT_ATOMS: atom_id res chain seq x y z
N MET A 1 -32.20 -3.28 31.04
CA MET A 1 -31.57 -4.59 30.73
C MET A 1 -31.61 -4.78 29.23
N ALA A 2 -30.55 -5.35 28.63
CA ALA A 2 -30.60 -5.73 27.21
C ALA A 2 -31.65 -6.84 27.02
N PRO A 3 -32.32 -6.92 25.85
CA PRO A 3 -33.29 -7.99 25.59
C PRO A 3 -32.64 -9.39 25.67
N PRO A 4 -33.42 -10.47 25.80
CA PRO A 4 -32.92 -11.84 25.69
C PRO A 4 -32.11 -12.05 24.39
N PRO A 5 -31.07 -12.91 24.37
CA PRO A 5 -30.24 -13.13 23.18
C PRO A 5 -31.02 -13.48 21.91
N GLN A 6 -32.14 -14.19 22.02
CA GLN A 6 -32.97 -14.57 20.87
C GLN A 6 -33.69 -13.36 20.26
N GLU A 7 -34.22 -12.46 21.08
CA GLU A 7 -34.85 -11.21 20.62
C GLU A 7 -33.81 -10.27 20.02
N ARG A 8 -32.60 -10.25 20.59
CA ARG A 8 -31.47 -9.49 20.04
C ARG A 8 -31.04 -10.03 18.68
N LEU A 9 -30.97 -11.36 18.51
CA LEU A 9 -30.67 -11.98 17.20
C LEU A 9 -31.71 -11.57 16.15
N GLU A 10 -32.99 -11.64 16.51
CA GLU A 10 -34.06 -11.26 15.59
C GLU A 10 -33.99 -9.78 15.22
N ALA A 11 -33.69 -8.91 16.18
CA ALA A 11 -33.45 -7.49 15.93
C ALA A 11 -32.24 -7.24 15.00
N LEU A 12 -31.18 -8.05 15.08
CA LEU A 12 -30.04 -7.98 14.16
C LEU A 12 -30.40 -8.43 12.75
N ARG A 13 -31.15 -9.53 12.60
CA ARG A 13 -31.58 -10.05 11.30
C ARG A 13 -32.54 -9.13 10.56
N THR A 14 -33.40 -8.46 11.32
CA THR A 14 -34.43 -7.56 10.81
C THR A 14 -33.96 -6.10 10.72
N ALA A 15 -32.69 -5.83 11.00
CA ALA A 15 -32.11 -4.49 10.96
C ALA A 15 -32.21 -3.86 9.55
N ALA A 16 -33.28 -3.12 9.33
CA ALA A 16 -33.64 -2.36 8.11
C ALA A 16 -33.67 -3.15 6.79
N GLY A 17 -34.13 -4.39 6.83
CA GLY A 17 -34.27 -5.27 5.67
C GLY A 17 -33.88 -6.70 6.03
N GLU A 18 -34.22 -7.66 5.18
CA GLU A 18 -33.66 -9.01 5.29
C GLU A 18 -32.13 -8.90 5.17
N CYS A 19 -31.43 -9.38 6.20
CA CYS A 19 -29.97 -9.49 6.17
C CYS A 19 -29.58 -10.92 5.76
N ASP A 20 -28.69 -11.01 4.79
CA ASP A 20 -28.06 -12.25 4.37
C ASP A 20 -26.83 -12.52 5.22
N CYS A 21 -26.93 -13.54 6.07
CA CYS A 21 -25.78 -14.09 6.77
C CYS A 21 -25.10 -15.17 5.91
N VAL A 22 -23.79 -15.38 6.10
CA VAL A 22 -23.13 -16.59 5.60
C VAL A 22 -23.62 -17.80 6.41
N GLY A 23 -23.71 -18.98 5.79
CA GLY A 23 -24.23 -20.17 6.46
C GLY A 23 -23.54 -20.45 7.80
N GLY A 24 -24.35 -20.72 8.84
CA GLY A 24 -23.88 -21.03 10.20
C GLY A 24 -23.59 -19.81 11.09
N GLU A 25 -23.79 -18.58 10.61
CA GLU A 25 -23.52 -17.38 11.40
C GLU A 25 -24.50 -17.11 12.53
N ASP A 26 -25.74 -17.60 12.46
CA ASP A 26 -26.72 -17.42 13.54
C ASP A 26 -26.26 -18.02 14.85
N GLU A 27 -25.58 -19.17 14.78
CA GLU A 27 -25.03 -19.81 15.98
C GLU A 27 -23.88 -18.97 16.55
N LEU A 28 -23.04 -18.40 15.69
CA LEU A 28 -21.95 -17.50 16.09
C LEU A 28 -22.50 -16.20 16.70
N LEU A 29 -23.54 -15.60 16.09
CA LEU A 29 -24.24 -14.42 16.60
C LEU A 29 -24.85 -14.72 17.96
N LEU A 30 -25.58 -15.83 18.12
CA LEU A 30 -26.16 -16.21 19.41
C LEU A 30 -25.09 -16.43 20.48
N ARG A 31 -23.98 -17.11 20.15
CA ARG A 31 -22.85 -17.29 21.08
C ARG A 31 -22.26 -15.94 21.48
N LEU A 32 -22.07 -15.04 20.53
CA LEU A 32 -21.55 -13.68 20.75
C LEU A 32 -22.50 -12.87 21.65
N LEU A 33 -23.81 -12.88 21.38
CA LEU A 33 -24.82 -12.15 22.15
C LEU A 33 -24.96 -12.68 23.59
N ARG A 34 -24.76 -13.99 23.80
CA ARG A 34 -24.77 -14.62 25.14
C ARG A 34 -23.59 -14.24 26.02
N ARG A 35 -22.42 -13.89 25.46
CA ARG A 35 -21.23 -13.48 26.24
C ARG A 35 -21.48 -12.22 27.08
N GLY A 36 -22.37 -11.34 26.61
CA GLY A 36 -22.84 -10.16 27.35
C GLY A 36 -21.84 -8.98 27.41
N GLN A 37 -20.58 -9.21 27.79
CA GLN A 37 -19.51 -8.21 27.82
C GLN A 37 -18.15 -8.78 27.33
N PRO A 38 -17.30 -7.98 26.66
CA PRO A 38 -17.60 -6.64 26.13
C PRO A 38 -18.76 -6.68 25.11
N ARG A 39 -19.44 -5.55 24.93
CA ARG A 39 -20.53 -5.47 23.93
C ARG A 39 -19.96 -5.73 22.53
N PRO A 40 -20.65 -6.54 21.70
CA PRO A 40 -20.23 -6.79 20.33
C PRO A 40 -20.08 -5.50 19.52
N VAL A 41 -19.07 -5.41 18.68
CA VAL A 41 -18.83 -4.26 17.79
C VAL A 41 -19.38 -4.55 16.40
N CYS A 42 -20.38 -3.76 15.99
CA CYS A 42 -20.86 -3.71 14.62
C CYS A 42 -20.12 -2.62 13.86
N LEU A 43 -19.51 -2.98 12.74
CA LEU A 43 -18.80 -2.07 11.85
C LEU A 43 -19.56 -1.92 10.53
N ASP A 44 -19.83 -0.67 10.16
CA ASP A 44 -20.28 -0.27 8.82
C ASP A 44 -19.38 0.87 8.33
N GLY A 45 -19.35 1.14 7.02
CA GLY A 45 -18.45 2.11 6.44
C GLY A 45 -19.01 2.73 5.17
N PHE A 46 -18.83 4.04 5.01
CA PHE A 46 -19.33 4.77 3.86
C PHE A 46 -18.30 5.75 3.33
N GLU A 47 -18.03 5.64 2.03
CA GLU A 47 -17.34 6.69 1.29
C GLU A 47 -18.16 8.00 1.35
N PRO A 48 -17.56 9.14 1.71
CA PRO A 48 -18.21 10.43 1.59
C PRO A 48 -18.81 10.67 0.21
N SER A 49 -20.05 11.15 0.17
CA SER A 49 -20.78 11.49 -1.04
C SER A 49 -21.19 12.95 -1.02
N SER A 50 -21.08 13.64 -2.17
CA SER A 50 -21.55 15.02 -2.31
C SER A 50 -23.08 15.14 -2.24
N ALA A 51 -23.80 14.06 -2.57
CA ALA A 51 -25.26 13.98 -2.48
C ALA A 51 -25.61 12.65 -1.78
N MET A 52 -26.01 12.73 -0.51
CA MET A 52 -26.43 11.57 0.26
C MET A 52 -27.87 11.21 -0.11
N ASP A 53 -28.09 9.98 -0.56
CA ASP A 53 -29.43 9.42 -0.78
C ASP A 53 -30.08 8.95 0.53
N VAL A 54 -31.40 8.74 0.51
CA VAL A 54 -32.17 8.30 1.70
C VAL A 54 -31.72 6.93 2.23
N ALA A 55 -31.20 6.03 1.40
CA ALA A 55 -30.72 4.72 1.86
C ALA A 55 -29.43 4.87 2.68
N ARG A 56 -28.52 5.73 2.24
CA ARG A 56 -27.28 6.07 2.95
C ARG A 56 -27.51 6.98 4.15
N GLY A 57 -28.50 7.87 4.13
CA GLY A 57 -28.83 8.75 5.24
C GLY A 57 -29.72 8.07 6.27
N VAL A 58 -31.02 7.95 5.94
CA VAL A 58 -32.04 7.40 6.82
C VAL A 58 -31.84 5.91 7.06
N GLY A 59 -31.61 5.14 6.00
CA GLY A 59 -31.44 3.69 6.10
C GLY A 59 -30.29 3.30 7.04
N THR A 60 -29.14 3.98 6.94
CA THR A 60 -27.99 3.72 7.81
C THR A 60 -28.31 4.04 9.27
N ALA A 61 -28.99 5.16 9.56
CA ALA A 61 -29.38 5.50 10.92
C ALA A 61 -30.39 4.50 11.53
N ILE A 62 -31.33 3.98 10.72
CA ILE A 62 -32.26 2.92 11.12
C ILE A 62 -31.48 1.65 11.48
N ARG A 63 -30.54 1.22 10.64
CA ARG A 63 -29.70 0.03 10.91
C ARG A 63 -28.88 0.23 12.18
N ALA A 64 -28.21 1.37 12.32
CA ALA A 64 -27.44 1.70 13.51
C ALA A 64 -28.30 1.68 14.80
N ARG A 65 -29.53 2.22 14.75
CA ARG A 65 -30.48 2.12 15.86
C ARG A 65 -30.83 0.68 16.20
N ALA A 66 -31.11 -0.17 15.20
CA ALA A 66 -31.42 -1.57 15.41
C ALA A 66 -30.25 -2.31 16.08
N MET A 67 -29.02 -2.10 15.60
CA MET A 67 -27.79 -2.66 16.19
C MET A 67 -27.58 -2.19 17.64
N SER A 68 -27.75 -0.90 17.91
CA SER A 68 -27.63 -0.35 19.27
C SER A 68 -28.65 -0.99 20.22
N ARG A 69 -29.92 -1.11 19.77
CA ARG A 69 -30.99 -1.77 20.54
C ARG A 69 -30.74 -3.25 20.77
N ALA A 70 -30.07 -3.92 19.84
CA ALA A 70 -29.56 -5.27 20.00
C ALA A 70 -28.34 -5.35 20.94
N GLY A 71 -27.94 -4.25 21.59
CA GLY A 71 -26.89 -4.21 22.59
C GLY A 71 -25.48 -4.22 22.01
N CYS A 72 -25.31 -3.89 20.73
CA CYS A 72 -24.00 -3.75 20.09
C CYS A 72 -23.47 -2.32 20.23
N ARG A 73 -22.14 -2.15 20.19
CA ARG A 73 -21.50 -0.87 19.90
C ARG A 73 -21.47 -0.69 18.39
N VAL A 74 -21.90 0.46 17.89
CA VAL A 74 -21.95 0.72 16.45
C VAL A 74 -20.83 1.69 16.07
N LYS A 75 -19.98 1.27 15.14
CA LYS A 75 -18.94 2.12 14.55
C LYS A 75 -19.26 2.33 13.08
N ILE A 76 -19.37 3.58 12.68
CA ILE A 76 -19.55 3.99 11.28
C ILE A 76 -18.27 4.67 10.82
N VAL A 77 -17.57 4.03 9.89
CA VAL A 77 -16.35 4.58 9.29
C VAL A 77 -16.73 5.60 8.22
N VAL A 78 -16.34 6.85 8.42
CA VAL A 78 -16.31 7.88 7.38
C VAL A 78 -15.08 7.62 6.53
N ALA A 79 -15.27 6.85 5.46
CA ALA A 79 -14.22 6.22 4.68
C ALA A 79 -13.63 7.21 3.66
N ASP A 80 -13.02 8.28 4.16
CA ASP A 80 -12.47 9.38 3.38
C ASP A 80 -11.27 8.96 2.53
N TRP A 81 -10.28 8.24 3.08
CA TRP A 81 -9.19 7.68 2.27
C TRP A 81 -9.69 6.67 1.23
N PHE A 82 -10.67 5.86 1.58
CA PHE A 82 -11.31 4.93 0.66
C PHE A 82 -11.99 5.68 -0.51
N ALA A 83 -12.70 6.77 -0.23
CA ALA A 83 -13.26 7.63 -1.27
C ALA A 83 -12.19 8.25 -2.18
N LEU A 84 -11.03 8.63 -1.62
CA LEU A 84 -9.89 9.09 -2.41
C LEU A 84 -9.36 7.98 -3.33
N LEU A 85 -9.07 6.80 -2.78
CA LEU A 85 -8.59 5.64 -3.53
C LEU A 85 -9.59 5.21 -4.62
N GLY A 86 -10.89 5.22 -4.31
CA GLY A 86 -11.99 4.93 -5.22
C GLY A 86 -12.21 6.01 -6.31
N GLY A 87 -11.57 7.17 -6.19
CA GLY A 87 -11.65 8.28 -7.15
C GLY A 87 -12.93 9.12 -7.05
N ARG A 88 -13.59 9.12 -5.88
CA ARG A 88 -14.75 9.98 -5.61
C ARG A 88 -14.37 11.45 -5.72
N MET A 89 -15.33 12.26 -6.17
CA MET A 89 -15.16 13.72 -6.30
C MET A 89 -13.91 14.14 -7.12
N GLY A 90 -13.47 13.29 -8.05
CA GLY A 90 -12.29 13.53 -8.86
C GLY A 90 -10.96 13.41 -8.12
N GLY A 91 -10.94 12.75 -6.95
CA GLY A 91 -9.74 12.63 -6.11
C GLY A 91 -9.42 13.89 -5.30
N ASP A 92 -10.37 14.82 -5.16
CA ASP A 92 -10.17 16.05 -4.39
C ASP A 92 -10.41 15.79 -2.90
N TRP A 93 -9.31 15.74 -2.15
CA TRP A 93 -9.32 15.50 -0.70
C TRP A 93 -10.15 16.52 0.10
N GLY A 94 -10.07 17.80 -0.26
CA GLY A 94 -10.81 18.85 0.42
C GLY A 94 -12.31 18.65 0.28
N ARG A 95 -12.76 18.39 -0.96
CA ARG A 95 -14.17 18.10 -1.26
C ARG A 95 -14.66 16.83 -0.57
N ILE A 96 -13.82 15.79 -0.50
CA ILE A 96 -14.13 14.55 0.23
C ILE A 96 -14.38 14.84 1.72
N ARG A 97 -13.49 15.59 2.37
CA ARG A 97 -13.63 15.95 3.79
C ARG A 97 -14.84 16.85 4.05
N ASP A 98 -15.12 17.81 3.17
CA ASP A 98 -16.33 18.64 3.25
C ASP A 98 -17.62 17.82 3.14
N ALA A 99 -17.66 16.89 2.18
CA ALA A 99 -18.78 15.98 2.01
C ALA A 99 -18.96 15.09 3.25
N GLY A 100 -17.87 14.52 3.78
CA GLY A 100 -17.91 13.69 4.97
C GLY A 100 -18.46 14.41 6.19
N ARG A 101 -18.10 15.69 6.40
CA ARG A 101 -18.61 16.49 7.52
C ARG A 101 -20.12 16.69 7.43
N ARG A 102 -20.62 17.04 6.24
CA ARG A 102 -22.07 17.18 6.00
C ARG A 102 -22.79 15.84 6.20
N ASN A 103 -22.19 14.75 5.75
CA ASN A 103 -22.75 13.40 5.90
C ASN A 103 -22.89 13.01 7.38
N VAL A 104 -21.86 13.28 8.19
CA VAL A 104 -21.91 13.05 9.65
C VAL A 104 -23.03 13.86 10.30
N GLN A 105 -23.16 15.16 9.97
CA GLN A 105 -24.24 16.00 10.51
C GLN A 105 -25.63 15.44 10.17
N VAL A 106 -25.83 14.95 8.95
CA VAL A 106 -27.09 14.31 8.53
C VAL A 106 -27.34 13.04 9.35
N TRP A 107 -26.34 12.19 9.55
CA TRP A 107 -26.51 10.99 10.36
C TRP A 107 -26.81 11.31 11.82
N GLU A 108 -26.11 12.26 12.44
CA GLU A 108 -26.35 12.68 13.82
C GLU A 108 -27.77 13.23 14.00
N ALA A 109 -28.24 14.09 13.09
CA ALA A 109 -29.60 14.62 13.10
C ALA A 109 -30.65 13.51 12.93
N THR A 110 -30.39 12.56 12.04
CA THR A 110 -31.29 11.43 11.77
C THR A 110 -31.35 10.45 12.96
N LEU A 111 -30.21 10.14 13.58
CA LEU A 111 -30.12 9.29 14.77
C LEU A 111 -30.86 9.92 15.95
N ARG A 112 -30.73 11.23 16.15
CA ARG A 112 -31.47 11.99 17.16
C ARG A 112 -32.98 11.93 16.93
N ALA A 113 -33.43 12.14 15.69
CA ALA A 113 -34.83 12.00 15.31
C ALA A 113 -35.39 10.59 15.58
N LEU A 114 -34.55 9.57 15.45
CA LEU A 114 -34.85 8.17 15.76
C LEU A 114 -34.76 7.83 17.26
N GLY A 115 -34.39 8.80 18.11
CA GLY A 115 -34.25 8.63 19.56
C GLY A 115 -33.03 7.82 19.98
N VAL A 116 -31.97 7.82 19.18
CA VAL A 116 -30.67 7.20 19.52
C VAL A 116 -29.86 8.19 20.36
N GLY A 117 -29.37 7.76 21.52
CA GLY A 117 -28.60 8.60 22.42
C GLY A 117 -27.20 8.95 21.88
N ALA A 118 -26.66 10.08 22.35
CA ALA A 118 -25.29 10.47 22.04
C ALA A 118 -24.30 9.39 22.53
N GLY A 119 -23.33 9.02 21.68
CA GLY A 119 -22.32 8.01 21.99
C GLY A 119 -22.76 6.55 21.81
N GLU A 120 -24.01 6.27 21.43
CA GLU A 120 -24.43 4.92 21.04
C GLU A 120 -23.86 4.49 19.67
N VAL A 121 -23.61 5.48 18.80
CA VAL A 121 -23.01 5.32 17.47
C VAL A 121 -21.77 6.20 17.40
N GLU A 122 -20.65 5.63 16.97
CA GLU A 122 -19.35 6.28 16.88
C GLU A 122 -19.00 6.52 15.40
N PHE A 123 -18.73 7.78 15.01
CA PHE A 123 -18.27 8.12 13.67
C PHE A 123 -16.74 8.21 13.67
N LEU A 124 -16.09 7.40 12.84
CA LEU A 124 -14.64 7.28 12.79
C LEU A 124 -14.13 7.68 11.41
N TRP A 125 -13.31 8.72 11.32
CA TRP A 125 -12.69 9.11 10.05
C TRP A 125 -11.50 8.21 9.74
N SER A 126 -11.54 7.52 8.59
CA SER A 126 -10.52 6.52 8.26
C SER A 126 -9.11 7.11 8.26
N SER A 127 -8.93 8.30 7.69
CA SER A 127 -7.63 8.96 7.67
C SER A 127 -7.13 9.36 9.06
N ASP A 128 -7.98 9.98 9.88
CA ASP A 128 -7.60 10.46 11.21
C ASP A 128 -7.24 9.29 12.13
N GLU A 129 -8.04 8.21 12.11
CA GLU A 129 -7.80 7.03 12.94
C GLU A 129 -6.54 6.27 12.53
N VAL A 130 -6.34 6.05 11.23
CA VAL A 130 -5.15 5.36 10.73
C VAL A 130 -3.89 6.19 10.99
N LEU A 131 -3.93 7.52 10.80
CA LEU A 131 -2.76 8.37 11.05
C LEU A 131 -2.41 8.42 12.55
N ARG A 132 -3.42 8.45 13.43
CA ARG A 132 -3.22 8.44 14.88
C ARG A 132 -2.57 7.15 15.38
N ARG A 133 -2.80 6.02 14.71
CA ARG A 133 -2.33 4.69 15.09
C ARG A 133 -1.65 3.95 13.93
N ALA A 134 -0.81 4.66 13.18
CA ALA A 134 -0.23 4.14 11.94
C ALA A 134 0.58 2.85 12.16
N ALA A 135 1.32 2.77 13.26
CA ALA A 135 2.12 1.60 13.63
C ALA A 135 1.27 0.35 13.95
N GLU A 136 0.01 0.52 14.37
CA GLU A 136 -0.93 -0.60 14.60
C GLU A 136 -1.57 -1.08 13.28
N TYR A 137 -1.64 -0.20 12.27
CA TYR A 137 -2.43 -0.42 11.07
C TYR A 137 -1.60 -0.98 9.90
N TRP A 138 -0.51 -0.31 9.53
CA TRP A 138 0.15 -0.58 8.25
C TRP A 138 0.95 -1.87 8.26
N ARG A 139 1.97 -1.97 9.11
CA ARG A 139 2.79 -3.19 9.18
C ARG A 139 2.02 -4.40 9.71
N PRO A 140 1.30 -4.33 10.86
CA PRO A 140 0.68 -5.50 11.47
C PRO A 140 -0.59 -6.00 10.79
N LEU A 141 -1.25 -5.16 9.97
CA LEU A 141 -2.49 -5.53 9.28
C LEU A 141 -2.35 -5.40 7.77
N VAL A 142 -2.20 -4.19 7.22
CA VAL A 142 -2.26 -4.00 5.75
C VAL A 142 -1.19 -4.81 5.03
N MET A 143 0.08 -4.71 5.45
CA MET A 143 1.18 -5.47 4.85
C MET A 143 1.04 -6.97 5.09
N ASP A 144 0.66 -7.39 6.29
CA ASP A 144 0.49 -8.81 6.64
C ASP A 144 -0.63 -9.47 5.82
N ILE A 145 -1.76 -8.78 5.66
CA ILE A 145 -2.85 -9.21 4.76
C ILE A 145 -2.33 -9.28 3.32
N ALA A 146 -1.54 -8.30 2.88
CA ALA A 146 -1.00 -8.28 1.52
C ALA A 146 0.03 -9.40 1.26
N GLU A 147 0.81 -9.80 2.27
CA GLU A 147 1.77 -10.91 2.20
C GLU A 147 1.05 -12.27 2.05
N MET A 148 -0.11 -12.43 2.69
CA MET A 148 -0.86 -13.69 2.72
C MET A 148 -1.82 -13.91 1.55
N HIS A 149 -2.01 -12.93 0.67
CA HIS A 149 -2.99 -13.01 -0.43
C HIS A 149 -2.35 -12.74 -1.79
N SER A 150 -2.80 -13.51 -2.79
CA SER A 150 -2.37 -13.33 -4.17
C SER A 150 -3.00 -12.10 -4.82
N VAL A 151 -2.36 -11.59 -5.87
CA VAL A 151 -2.89 -10.49 -6.69
C VAL A 151 -4.29 -10.83 -7.22
N GLU A 152 -4.52 -12.06 -7.70
CA GLU A 152 -5.79 -12.48 -8.28
C GLU A 152 -6.92 -12.48 -7.25
N ARG A 153 -6.64 -12.84 -5.99
CA ARG A 153 -7.64 -12.78 -4.91
C ARG A 153 -8.09 -11.35 -4.66
N ILE A 154 -7.16 -10.39 -4.66
CA ILE A 154 -7.46 -8.97 -4.47
C ILE A 154 -8.19 -8.39 -5.69
N VAL A 155 -7.77 -8.72 -6.91
CA VAL A 155 -8.47 -8.29 -8.15
C VAL A 155 -9.93 -8.77 -8.16
N ARG A 156 -10.22 -9.98 -7.66
CA ARG A 156 -11.62 -10.44 -7.49
C ARG A 156 -12.43 -9.54 -6.54
N CYS A 157 -11.84 -9.12 -5.42
CA CYS A 157 -12.46 -8.14 -4.53
C CYS A 157 -12.71 -6.81 -5.24
N CYS A 158 -11.73 -6.30 -6.00
CA CYS A 158 -11.87 -5.07 -6.76
C CYS A 158 -13.02 -5.15 -7.78
N LYS A 159 -13.17 -6.29 -8.46
CA LYS A 159 -14.26 -6.53 -9.41
C LYS A 159 -15.63 -6.51 -8.72
N ALA A 160 -15.73 -7.08 -7.52
CA ALA A 160 -16.97 -7.06 -6.75
C ALA A 160 -17.36 -5.64 -6.30
N VAL A 161 -16.40 -4.85 -5.81
CA VAL A 161 -16.64 -3.50 -5.27
C VAL A 161 -16.82 -2.47 -6.39
N PHE A 162 -15.94 -2.47 -7.39
CA PHE A 162 -15.87 -1.41 -8.41
C PHE A 162 -16.46 -1.81 -9.75
N GLY A 163 -16.74 -3.11 -9.99
CA GLY A 163 -17.15 -3.60 -11.31
C GLY A 163 -16.05 -3.46 -12.37
N ARG A 164 -14.78 -3.36 -11.97
CA ARG A 164 -13.64 -3.14 -12.86
C ARG A 164 -12.75 -4.37 -12.94
N ASP A 165 -12.30 -4.67 -14.14
CA ASP A 165 -11.24 -5.65 -14.36
C ASP A 165 -9.86 -5.02 -14.17
N GLU A 166 -8.84 -5.87 -14.06
CA GLU A 166 -7.45 -5.51 -13.76
C GLU A 166 -6.91 -4.33 -14.58
N GLU A 167 -7.22 -4.30 -15.89
CA GLU A 167 -6.72 -3.29 -16.81
C GLU A 167 -7.25 -1.86 -16.53
N GLN A 168 -8.34 -1.76 -15.79
CA GLN A 168 -9.03 -0.50 -15.49
C GLN A 168 -8.75 0.01 -14.06
N LEU A 169 -8.02 -0.76 -13.25
CA LEU A 169 -7.74 -0.43 -11.86
C LEU A 169 -6.65 0.63 -11.74
N THR A 170 -6.83 1.53 -10.79
CA THR A 170 -5.71 2.26 -10.19
C THR A 170 -5.03 1.38 -9.14
N ALA A 171 -3.78 1.69 -8.81
CA ALA A 171 -3.08 1.03 -7.71
C ALA A 171 -3.79 1.29 -6.36
N GLY A 172 -4.42 2.44 -6.21
CA GLY A 172 -5.24 2.76 -5.05
C GLY A 172 -6.49 1.89 -4.92
N GLN A 173 -7.20 1.64 -6.03
CA GLN A 173 -8.32 0.69 -6.07
C GLN A 173 -7.88 -0.74 -5.76
N PHE A 174 -6.67 -1.12 -6.14
CA PHE A 174 -6.10 -2.42 -5.75
C PHE A 174 -5.81 -2.51 -4.24
N MET A 175 -5.31 -1.44 -3.61
CA MET A 175 -5.07 -1.41 -2.17
C MET A 175 -6.36 -1.37 -1.34
N TYR A 176 -7.44 -0.83 -1.90
CA TYR A 176 -8.70 -0.59 -1.18
C TYR A 176 -9.23 -1.84 -0.45
N PRO A 177 -9.38 -3.04 -1.05
CA PRO A 177 -9.88 -4.21 -0.33
C PRO A 177 -8.94 -4.70 0.78
N ILE A 178 -7.62 -4.50 0.63
CA ILE A 178 -6.62 -4.88 1.64
C ILE A 178 -6.80 -4.00 2.88
N MET A 179 -6.96 -2.69 2.67
CA MET A 179 -7.21 -1.73 3.73
C MET A 179 -8.57 -1.97 4.41
N GLN A 180 -9.62 -2.25 3.65
CA GLN A 180 -10.94 -2.54 4.22
C GLN A 180 -10.93 -3.84 5.03
N CYS A 181 -10.15 -4.83 4.61
CA CYS A 181 -9.90 -6.04 5.41
C CYS A 181 -9.17 -5.71 6.72
N ALA A 182 -8.15 -4.83 6.67
CA ALA A 182 -7.44 -4.36 7.87
C ALA A 182 -8.37 -3.63 8.85
N ASP A 183 -9.30 -2.81 8.36
CA ASP A 183 -10.28 -2.07 9.17
C ASP A 183 -11.11 -2.98 10.08
N VAL A 184 -11.44 -4.20 9.63
CA VAL A 184 -12.17 -5.18 10.45
C VAL A 184 -11.44 -5.46 11.76
N PHE A 185 -10.12 -5.66 11.70
CA PHE A 185 -9.31 -5.97 12.87
C PHE A 185 -8.89 -4.71 13.62
N PHE A 186 -8.59 -3.63 12.89
CA PHE A 186 -8.17 -2.35 13.46
C PHE A 186 -9.27 -1.70 14.32
N TYR A 187 -10.52 -1.79 13.87
CA TYR A 187 -11.68 -1.32 14.64
C TYR A 187 -12.28 -2.40 15.56
N GLN A 188 -11.68 -3.60 15.59
CA GLN A 188 -12.10 -4.74 16.42
C GLN A 188 -13.57 -5.12 16.18
N ALA A 189 -13.95 -5.23 14.91
CA ALA A 189 -15.31 -5.60 14.52
C ALA A 189 -15.57 -7.08 14.81
N ASP A 190 -16.65 -7.35 15.54
CA ASP A 190 -17.19 -8.70 15.68
C ASP A 190 -18.19 -9.00 14.56
N ILE A 191 -18.90 -7.97 14.09
CA ILE A 191 -19.93 -8.04 13.04
C ILE A 191 -19.60 -7.01 11.97
N CYS A 192 -19.28 -7.49 10.76
CA CYS A 192 -19.17 -6.68 9.55
C CYS A 192 -20.56 -6.56 8.93
N HIS A 193 -21.18 -5.39 9.13
CA HIS A 193 -22.53 -5.13 8.67
C HIS A 193 -22.52 -4.09 7.55
N MET A 194 -22.36 -4.57 6.32
CA MET A 194 -22.21 -3.75 5.12
C MET A 194 -23.14 -4.26 4.00
N ALA A 195 -23.31 -3.46 2.95
CA ALA A 195 -24.13 -3.85 1.81
C ALA A 195 -23.64 -5.16 1.16
N LEU A 196 -24.56 -5.89 0.50
CA LEU A 196 -24.26 -7.19 -0.12
C LEU A 196 -23.14 -7.15 -1.17
N ASP A 197 -22.91 -6.01 -1.82
CA ASP A 197 -21.79 -5.83 -2.76
C ASP A 197 -20.41 -5.75 -2.09
N GLN A 198 -20.35 -5.55 -0.77
CA GLN A 198 -19.13 -5.60 0.04
C GLN A 198 -18.79 -7.02 0.53
N ARG A 199 -19.66 -8.01 0.29
CA ARG A 199 -19.52 -9.36 0.84
C ARG A 199 -18.18 -10.01 0.48
N GLU A 200 -17.72 -9.87 -0.76
CA GLU A 200 -16.45 -10.45 -1.22
C GLU A 200 -15.22 -9.92 -0.46
N VAL A 201 -15.24 -8.64 -0.08
CA VAL A 201 -14.19 -8.02 0.73
C VAL A 201 -14.31 -8.45 2.19
N ASN A 202 -15.53 -8.54 2.72
CA ASN A 202 -15.75 -9.03 4.08
C ASN A 202 -15.31 -10.50 4.24
N MET A 203 -15.47 -11.32 3.19
CA MET A 203 -14.93 -12.67 3.14
C MET A 203 -13.40 -12.71 3.11
N LEU A 204 -12.73 -11.68 2.58
CA LEU A 204 -11.26 -11.56 2.65
C LEU A 204 -10.76 -11.51 4.11
N ALA A 205 -11.52 -10.93 5.03
CA ALA A 205 -11.18 -10.95 6.46
C ALA A 205 -11.23 -12.37 7.05
N ARG A 206 -12.14 -13.22 6.58
CA ARG A 206 -12.21 -14.64 6.99
C ARG A 206 -11.08 -15.46 6.36
N ASP A 207 -10.75 -15.19 5.10
CA ASP A 207 -9.59 -15.77 4.40
C ASP A 207 -8.31 -15.43 5.17
N TYR A 208 -8.14 -14.17 5.58
CA TYR A 208 -7.03 -13.72 6.39
C TYR A 208 -6.98 -14.40 7.77
N CYS A 209 -8.11 -14.55 8.46
CA CYS A 209 -8.14 -15.29 9.73
C CYS A 209 -7.65 -16.73 9.56
N LYS A 210 -8.05 -17.39 8.47
CA LYS A 210 -7.61 -18.75 8.14
C LYS A 210 -6.11 -18.80 7.84
N ALA A 211 -5.59 -17.84 7.07
CA ALA A 211 -4.19 -17.80 6.67
C ALA A 211 -3.25 -17.46 7.85
N SER A 212 -3.66 -16.51 8.70
CA SER A 212 -2.88 -16.04 9.86
C SER A 212 -3.05 -16.89 11.12
N GLY A 213 -4.01 -17.83 11.12
CA GLY A 213 -4.36 -18.61 12.32
C GLY A 213 -5.10 -17.81 13.39
N ARG A 214 -5.70 -16.65 13.05
CA ARG A 214 -6.51 -15.86 13.98
C ARG A 214 -7.86 -16.55 14.23
N ASP A 215 -8.17 -16.73 15.51
CA ASP A 215 -9.44 -17.36 15.92
C ASP A 215 -10.65 -16.41 15.87
N ASN A 216 -10.43 -15.10 15.97
CA ASN A 216 -11.51 -14.11 15.99
C ASN A 216 -12.04 -13.82 14.58
N LYS A 217 -12.89 -14.72 14.07
CA LYS A 217 -13.52 -14.59 12.75
C LYS A 217 -14.68 -13.60 12.82
N PRO A 218 -14.68 -12.54 12.00
CA PRO A 218 -15.80 -11.61 11.93
C PRO A 218 -17.04 -12.30 11.36
N ILE A 219 -18.20 -11.94 11.89
CA ILE A 219 -19.52 -12.34 11.37
C ILE A 219 -19.88 -11.40 10.22
N ILE A 220 -20.29 -11.95 9.08
CA ILE A 220 -20.54 -11.22 7.83
C ILE A 220 -22.03 -11.10 7.58
N MET A 221 -22.63 -10.04 8.11
CA MET A 221 -24.06 -9.80 8.02
C MET A 221 -24.36 -8.76 6.96
N SER A 222 -24.68 -9.21 5.74
CA SER A 222 -24.89 -8.31 4.61
C SER A 222 -26.34 -7.86 4.48
N TYR A 223 -26.57 -6.57 4.28
CA TYR A 223 -27.93 -6.05 4.02
C TYR A 223 -28.20 -5.86 2.53
N HIS A 224 -29.46 -6.05 2.13
CA HIS A 224 -29.91 -5.73 0.77
C HIS A 224 -29.89 -4.23 0.53
N MET A 225 -29.46 -3.84 -0.67
CA MET A 225 -29.45 -2.44 -1.08
C MET A 225 -30.85 -1.99 -1.49
N LEU A 226 -31.20 -0.75 -1.13
CA LEU A 226 -32.43 -0.11 -1.61
C LEU A 226 -32.38 0.05 -3.14
N PRO A 227 -33.43 -0.35 -3.89
CA PRO A 227 -33.44 -0.18 -5.34
C PRO A 227 -33.55 1.29 -5.75
N GLY A 228 -33.13 1.58 -6.97
CA GLY A 228 -33.45 2.84 -7.63
C GLY A 228 -34.94 2.92 -7.97
N LEU A 229 -35.47 4.14 -8.10
CA LEU A 229 -36.89 4.40 -8.36
C LEU A 229 -37.38 3.90 -9.73
N LYS A 230 -36.48 3.50 -10.63
CA LYS A 230 -36.78 2.99 -11.97
C LYS A 230 -36.67 1.46 -12.00
N ASN A 231 -37.44 0.82 -12.87
CA ASN A 231 -37.55 -0.65 -12.93
C ASN A 231 -36.18 -1.34 -12.97
N GLY A 232 -35.88 -2.17 -11.97
CA GLY A 232 -34.67 -2.98 -11.89
C GLY A 232 -33.35 -2.20 -11.80
N GLN A 233 -33.38 -0.89 -11.55
CA GLN A 233 -32.16 -0.08 -11.49
C GLN A 233 -31.61 0.00 -10.06
N LYS A 234 -30.29 0.11 -9.92
CA LYS A 234 -29.63 0.52 -8.68
C LYS A 234 -29.68 2.05 -8.57
N ILE A 235 -29.59 2.57 -7.34
CA ILE A 235 -29.32 3.99 -7.11
C ILE A 235 -28.02 4.38 -7.82
N SER A 236 -28.04 5.50 -8.55
CA SER A 236 -26.91 5.95 -9.36
C SER A 236 -26.66 7.44 -9.21
N ASP A 237 -25.42 7.81 -8.85
CA ASP A 237 -24.97 9.21 -8.79
C ASP A 237 -25.03 9.90 -10.17
N LYS A 238 -25.03 9.12 -11.27
CA LYS A 238 -25.12 9.64 -12.65
C LYS A 238 -26.55 9.94 -13.07
N ASP A 239 -27.54 9.40 -12.37
CA ASP A 239 -28.96 9.65 -12.62
C ASP A 239 -29.64 10.13 -11.33
N PRO A 240 -29.65 11.46 -11.08
CA PRO A 240 -30.29 12.03 -9.89
C PRO A 240 -31.79 11.71 -9.76
N SER A 241 -32.45 11.28 -10.84
CA SER A 241 -33.86 10.85 -10.80
C SER A 241 -34.04 9.41 -10.33
N SER A 242 -32.96 8.64 -10.22
CA SER A 242 -32.96 7.26 -9.74
C SER A 242 -33.10 7.15 -8.21
N ALA A 243 -32.86 8.23 -7.46
CA ALA A 243 -32.83 8.21 -6.01
C ALA A 243 -33.44 9.48 -5.40
N ILE A 244 -33.94 9.33 -4.17
CA ILE A 244 -34.33 10.45 -3.31
C ILE A 244 -33.12 10.86 -2.48
N PHE A 245 -32.77 12.14 -2.49
CA PHE A 245 -31.66 12.69 -1.73
C PHE A 245 -32.12 13.38 -0.46
N MET A 246 -31.26 13.37 0.56
CA MET A 246 -31.52 14.02 1.85
C MET A 246 -31.77 15.53 1.71
N GLY A 247 -31.22 16.14 0.65
CA GLY A 247 -31.39 17.56 0.34
C GLY A 247 -32.50 17.89 -0.66
N ASP A 248 -33.24 16.90 -1.18
CA ASP A 248 -34.34 17.17 -2.13
C ASP A 248 -35.42 18.01 -1.45
N SER A 249 -35.97 18.99 -2.17
CA SER A 249 -37.18 19.70 -1.75
C SER A 249 -38.42 18.80 -1.82
N GLU A 250 -39.51 19.18 -1.13
CA GLU A 250 -40.78 18.44 -1.19
C GLU A 250 -41.26 18.22 -2.63
N SER A 251 -41.14 19.25 -3.47
CA SER A 251 -41.49 19.20 -4.89
C SER A 251 -40.66 18.17 -5.66
N GLU A 252 -39.36 18.08 -5.39
CA GLU A 252 -38.46 17.11 -6.04
C GLU A 252 -38.76 15.68 -5.62
N VAL A 253 -38.96 15.43 -4.31
CA VAL A 253 -39.41 14.14 -3.78
C VAL A 253 -40.70 13.70 -4.49
N ASN A 254 -41.67 14.60 -4.56
CA ASN A 254 -42.97 14.35 -5.19
C ASN A 254 -42.83 14.00 -6.66
N LYS A 255 -42.01 14.75 -7.40
CA LYS A 255 -41.73 14.53 -8.83
C LYS A 255 -41.07 13.18 -9.07
N LYS A 256 -40.11 12.78 -8.23
CA LYS A 256 -39.37 11.52 -8.34
C LYS A 256 -40.28 10.32 -8.07
N ILE A 257 -41.05 10.34 -6.98
CA ILE A 257 -41.96 9.23 -6.63
C ILE A 257 -43.11 9.08 -7.65
N ASN A 258 -43.66 10.18 -8.17
CA ASN A 258 -44.68 10.11 -9.22
C ASN A 258 -44.19 9.30 -10.43
N LYS A 259 -42.92 9.47 -10.82
CA LYS A 259 -42.27 8.78 -11.94
C LYS A 259 -41.71 7.40 -11.59
N ALA A 260 -41.74 7.00 -10.32
CA ALA A 260 -41.18 5.72 -9.89
C ALA A 260 -41.94 4.55 -10.52
N PHE A 261 -41.22 3.46 -10.77
CA PHE A 261 -41.81 2.20 -11.21
C PHE A 261 -42.67 1.63 -10.06
N CYS A 262 -43.95 1.39 -10.33
CA CYS A 262 -44.88 0.81 -9.36
C CYS A 262 -46.09 0.25 -10.11
N PRO A 263 -45.90 -0.79 -10.93
CA PRO A 263 -47.02 -1.40 -11.65
C PRO A 263 -48.02 -2.07 -10.68
N PRO A 264 -49.33 -2.05 -10.98
CA PRO A 264 -50.34 -2.71 -10.15
C PRO A 264 -50.07 -4.21 -9.98
N GLY A 265 -50.30 -4.76 -8.80
CA GLY A 265 -50.24 -6.20 -8.54
C GLY A 265 -48.83 -6.81 -8.42
N ILE A 266 -47.78 -6.12 -8.85
CA ILE A 266 -46.39 -6.63 -8.84
C ILE A 266 -45.66 -6.11 -7.60
N VAL A 267 -45.29 -7.01 -6.70
CA VAL A 267 -44.55 -6.66 -5.49
C VAL A 267 -43.05 -6.85 -5.64
N GLU A 268 -42.63 -7.80 -6.47
CA GLU A 268 -41.23 -8.14 -6.70
C GLU A 268 -40.52 -6.98 -7.38
N ALA A 269 -39.38 -6.56 -6.81
CA ALA A 269 -38.55 -5.46 -7.32
C ALA A 269 -39.31 -4.13 -7.50
N ASN A 270 -40.40 -3.91 -6.74
CA ASN A 270 -41.18 -2.67 -6.77
C ASN A 270 -40.55 -1.62 -5.84
N PRO A 271 -39.90 -0.56 -6.37
CA PRO A 271 -39.14 0.36 -5.54
C PRO A 271 -40.00 1.15 -4.56
N CYS A 272 -41.26 1.47 -4.89
CA CYS A 272 -42.14 2.14 -3.93
C CYS A 272 -42.38 1.27 -2.69
N LEU A 273 -42.58 -0.03 -2.89
CA LEU A 273 -42.82 -0.95 -1.78
C LEU A 273 -41.55 -1.25 -1.00
N GLU A 274 -40.40 -1.33 -1.67
CA GLU A 274 -39.10 -1.47 -1.00
C GLU A 274 -38.75 -0.26 -0.12
N TYR A 275 -39.08 0.97 -0.56
CA TYR A 275 -38.92 2.15 0.31
C TYR A 275 -39.84 2.08 1.53
N ILE A 276 -41.06 1.55 1.38
CA ILE A 276 -41.96 1.34 2.53
C ILE A 276 -41.38 0.29 3.48
N LYS A 277 -40.91 -0.84 2.94
CA LYS A 277 -40.31 -1.96 3.70
C LYS A 277 -39.06 -1.54 4.47
N GLN A 278 -38.12 -0.87 3.81
CA GLN A 278 -36.78 -0.64 4.34
C GLN A 278 -36.60 0.72 5.03
N ILE A 279 -37.45 1.72 4.70
CA ILE A 279 -37.33 3.08 5.26
C ILE A 279 -38.55 3.44 6.10
N ILE A 280 -39.76 3.37 5.56
CA ILE A 280 -40.94 3.91 6.26
C ILE A 280 -41.31 3.06 7.47
N LEU A 281 -41.53 1.76 7.29
CA LEU A 281 -41.93 0.87 8.39
C LEU A 281 -40.90 0.86 9.52
N PRO A 282 -39.57 0.77 9.26
CA PRO A 282 -38.60 0.82 10.36
C PRO A 282 -38.45 2.19 11.03
N TRP A 283 -38.80 3.29 10.33
CA TRP A 283 -38.81 4.63 10.91
C TRP A 283 -40.00 4.85 11.84
N SER A 284 -41.23 4.65 11.34
CA SER A 284 -42.47 5.04 12.03
C SER A 284 -43.17 3.87 12.75
N GLY A 285 -42.79 2.62 12.45
CA GLY A 285 -43.50 1.41 12.87
C GLY A 285 -44.79 1.12 12.09
N LYS A 286 -45.19 2.01 11.17
CA LYS A 286 -46.45 1.88 10.42
C LYS A 286 -46.46 2.70 9.11
N PHE A 287 -47.17 2.23 8.10
CA PHE A 287 -47.47 2.97 6.88
C PHE A 287 -48.96 3.27 6.81
N VAL A 288 -49.33 4.56 6.76
CA VAL A 288 -50.73 5.00 6.74
C VAL A 288 -51.11 5.41 5.33
N VAL A 289 -52.13 4.76 4.78
CA VAL A 289 -52.73 5.08 3.49
C VAL A 289 -54.04 5.82 3.71
N LEU A 290 -54.07 7.09 3.32
CA LEU A 290 -55.27 7.91 3.35
C LEU A 290 -55.97 7.88 1.97
N ARG A 291 -57.24 7.48 1.94
CA ARG A 291 -58.06 7.37 0.72
C ARG A 291 -59.55 7.47 1.05
N THR A 292 -60.37 7.78 0.04
CA THR A 292 -61.83 7.87 0.17
C THR A 292 -62.46 6.50 0.44
N GLU A 293 -63.68 6.48 0.98
CA GLU A 293 -64.46 5.24 1.18
C GLU A 293 -64.62 4.46 -0.13
N ASP A 294 -64.88 5.14 -1.24
CA ASP A 294 -65.01 4.53 -2.59
C ASP A 294 -63.75 3.82 -3.07
N ASN A 295 -62.58 4.19 -2.53
CA ASN A 295 -61.29 3.57 -2.82
C ASN A 295 -60.86 2.59 -1.72
N GLY A 296 -61.77 2.18 -0.83
CA GLY A 296 -61.52 1.19 0.23
C GLY A 296 -61.10 1.77 1.58
N GLY A 297 -61.32 3.07 1.82
CA GLY A 297 -61.16 3.74 3.12
C GLY A 297 -59.72 3.82 3.66
N ASN A 298 -59.48 4.66 4.67
CA ASN A 298 -58.15 4.78 5.27
C ASN A 298 -57.67 3.44 5.85
N LYS A 299 -56.42 3.06 5.61
CA LYS A 299 -55.82 1.83 6.12
C LYS A 299 -54.43 2.07 6.71
N THR A 300 -54.08 1.35 7.77
CA THR A 300 -52.74 1.38 8.40
C THR A 300 -52.11 0.01 8.33
N TYR A 301 -50.90 -0.06 7.78
CA TYR A 301 -50.11 -1.28 7.68
C TYR A 301 -48.99 -1.24 8.73
N ASN A 302 -48.91 -2.26 9.59
CA ASN A 302 -47.82 -2.39 10.57
C ASN A 302 -46.70 -3.34 10.11
N GLY A 303 -46.93 -4.06 9.01
CA GLY A 303 -45.99 -4.99 8.40
C GLY A 303 -46.13 -4.97 6.88
N ILE A 304 -45.08 -5.43 6.19
CA ILE A 304 -45.04 -5.38 4.73
C ILE A 304 -45.94 -6.44 4.07
N GLU A 305 -46.15 -7.59 4.70
CA GLU A 305 -46.90 -8.70 4.10
C GLU A 305 -48.37 -8.35 3.87
N GLU A 306 -49.03 -7.71 4.84
CA GLU A 306 -50.41 -7.23 4.67
C GLU A 306 -50.51 -6.22 3.52
N LEU A 307 -49.50 -5.35 3.38
CA LEU A 307 -49.44 -4.38 2.29
C LEU A 307 -49.25 -5.09 0.94
N PHE A 308 -48.38 -6.11 0.90
CA PHE A 308 -48.16 -6.92 -0.30
C PHE A 308 -49.41 -7.68 -0.72
N GLU A 309 -50.15 -8.28 0.21
CA GLU A 309 -51.42 -8.97 -0.08
C GLU A 309 -52.46 -8.03 -0.70
N ASP A 310 -52.65 -6.85 -0.10
CA ASP A 310 -53.58 -5.85 -0.63
C ASP A 310 -53.12 -5.29 -1.98
N PHE A 311 -51.81 -5.11 -2.18
CA PHE A 311 -51.27 -4.63 -3.45
C PHE A 311 -51.38 -5.68 -4.57
N ARG A 312 -51.08 -6.95 -4.28
CA ARG A 312 -51.21 -8.09 -5.22
C ARG A 312 -52.65 -8.31 -5.64
N SER A 313 -53.59 -8.25 -4.69
CA SER A 313 -55.01 -8.46 -4.95
C SER A 313 -55.69 -7.29 -5.69
N GLY A 314 -55.02 -6.13 -5.77
CA GLY A 314 -55.58 -4.91 -6.34
C GLY A 314 -56.44 -4.10 -5.37
N ALA A 315 -56.58 -4.54 -4.11
CA ALA A 315 -57.25 -3.79 -3.05
C ALA A 315 -56.53 -2.48 -2.70
N LEU A 316 -55.23 -2.36 -3.01
CA LEU A 316 -54.42 -1.15 -2.88
C LEU A 316 -53.86 -0.72 -4.24
N HIS A 317 -54.26 0.45 -4.73
CA HIS A 317 -53.83 0.95 -6.04
C HIS A 317 -52.45 1.64 -5.96
N PRO A 318 -51.59 1.55 -7.00
CA PRO A 318 -50.29 2.23 -7.02
C PRO A 318 -50.32 3.75 -6.81
N ALA A 319 -51.41 4.40 -7.22
CA ALA A 319 -51.58 5.85 -6.98
C ALA A 319 -51.67 6.18 -5.48
N ASP A 320 -52.33 5.32 -4.70
CA ASP A 320 -52.47 5.47 -3.24
C ASP A 320 -51.14 5.20 -2.54
N VAL A 321 -50.40 4.18 -2.99
CA VAL A 321 -49.05 3.88 -2.51
C VAL A 321 -48.14 5.10 -2.74
N LYS A 322 -48.09 5.62 -3.97
CA LYS A 322 -47.25 6.76 -4.32
C LYS A 322 -47.64 8.03 -3.57
N SER A 323 -48.93 8.33 -3.43
CA SER A 323 -49.40 9.55 -2.75
C SER A 323 -48.99 9.56 -1.28
N ASN A 324 -49.14 8.43 -0.59
CA ASN A 324 -48.83 8.31 0.82
C ASN A 324 -47.33 8.10 1.09
N LEU A 325 -46.60 7.43 0.18
CA LEU A 325 -45.14 7.34 0.25
C LEU A 325 -44.47 8.72 0.16
N LYS A 326 -44.95 9.60 -0.74
CA LYS A 326 -44.49 11.00 -0.83
C LYS A 326 -44.59 11.71 0.50
N LYS A 327 -45.77 11.66 1.12
CA LYS A 327 -46.01 12.28 2.42
C LYS A 327 -45.04 11.73 3.48
N ALA A 328 -44.96 10.41 3.60
CA ALA A 328 -44.11 9.77 4.60
C ALA A 328 -42.62 10.11 4.45
N ILE A 329 -42.09 10.11 3.22
CA ILE A 329 -40.69 10.50 2.97
C ILE A 329 -40.46 11.98 3.29
N ASN A 330 -41.38 12.87 2.90
CA ASN A 330 -41.25 14.29 3.20
C ASN A 330 -41.31 14.57 4.71
N ASP A 331 -42.16 13.88 5.45
CA ASP A 331 -42.24 13.98 6.92
C ASP A 331 -40.91 13.55 7.56
N ILE A 332 -40.30 12.46 7.09
CA ILE A 332 -38.97 12.00 7.54
C ILE A 332 -37.90 13.06 7.25
N LEU A 333 -37.81 13.53 6.01
CA LEU A 333 -36.81 14.51 5.61
C LEU A 333 -36.98 15.83 6.37
N GLN A 334 -38.22 16.26 6.61
CA GLN A 334 -38.48 17.46 7.39
C GLN A 334 -38.00 17.30 8.83
N CYS A 335 -38.28 16.15 9.46
CA CYS A 335 -37.78 15.85 10.80
C CYS A 335 -36.24 15.92 10.87
N VAL A 336 -35.54 15.41 9.85
CA VAL A 336 -34.07 15.50 9.77
C VAL A 336 -33.62 16.97 9.61
N ARG A 337 -34.27 17.75 8.74
CA ARG A 337 -33.96 19.19 8.55
C ARG A 337 -34.12 19.99 9.84
N ASP A 338 -35.20 19.75 10.59
CA ASP A 338 -35.46 20.45 11.85
C ASP A 338 -34.36 20.18 12.88
N ASN A 339 -33.87 18.93 12.93
CA ASN A 339 -32.74 18.54 13.79
C ASN A 339 -31.39 19.12 13.33
N LEU A 340 -31.20 19.36 12.02
CA LEU A 340 -29.99 20.01 11.49
C LEU A 340 -29.92 21.50 11.85
N ILE A 341 -31.04 22.21 11.82
CA ILE A 341 -31.10 23.65 12.20
C ILE A 341 -30.74 23.85 13.69
N HIS A 342 -31.12 22.89 14.54
CA HIS A 342 -30.76 22.87 15.95
C HIS A 342 -29.23 22.72 16.18
N PHE A 343 -28.48 22.13 15.22
CA PHE A 343 -27.02 22.09 15.28
C PHE A 343 -26.39 23.43 14.92
N GLN A 344 -26.86 24.08 13.84
CA GLN A 344 -26.31 25.36 13.36
C GLN A 344 -26.55 26.52 14.34
N SER A 345 -27.59 26.43 15.16
CA SER A 345 -27.93 27.44 16.19
C SER A 345 -27.20 27.24 17.53
N ASN A 346 -26.55 26.08 17.74
CA ASN A 346 -25.80 25.74 18.97
C ASN A 346 -24.30 25.47 18.74
N SER A 347 -23.81 25.68 17.52
CA SER A 347 -22.37 25.66 17.22
C SER A 347 -21.79 27.07 17.38
N ASP A 348 -20.91 27.20 18.37
CA ASP A 348 -20.06 28.37 18.64
C ASP A 348 -19.36 28.85 17.34
N PRO A 349 -19.51 30.11 16.91
CA PRO A 349 -18.96 30.59 15.64
C PRO A 349 -17.43 30.69 15.56
N ASP A 350 -16.69 30.49 16.66
CA ASP A 350 -15.26 30.81 16.71
C ASP A 350 -14.38 29.62 17.14
N VAL A 351 -13.98 28.75 16.19
CA VAL A 351 -12.64 28.12 16.19
C VAL A 351 -12.24 27.72 14.76
N LEU A 352 -11.58 28.61 14.02
CA LEU A 352 -10.45 28.32 13.11
C LEU A 352 -10.09 29.58 12.30
N LEU A 353 -9.03 30.28 12.72
CA LEU A 353 -7.98 30.86 11.87
C LEU A 353 -7.12 31.82 12.71
N ASN A 354 -5.99 31.36 13.23
CA ASN A 354 -4.80 32.19 13.40
C ASN A 354 -3.53 31.37 13.71
N SER A 355 -2.40 31.91 13.27
CA SER A 355 -1.03 31.34 13.18
C SER A 355 -0.86 30.37 12.01
N VAL A 356 0.02 30.60 11.03
CA VAL A 356 1.42 31.03 11.15
C VAL A 356 1.80 31.96 9.98
N LYS A 357 2.31 33.16 10.32
CA LYS A 357 3.21 33.93 9.44
C LYS A 357 4.64 33.49 9.80
N CYS A 358 5.35 32.85 8.88
CA CYS A 358 6.80 32.69 9.02
C CYS A 358 7.50 33.96 8.56
N THR A 359 8.13 34.61 9.53
CA THR A 359 9.10 35.69 9.38
C THR A 359 10.39 35.16 8.75
N ALA A 360 10.91 35.91 7.79
CA ALA A 360 12.27 35.78 7.30
C ALA A 360 13.26 36.37 8.32
N SER A 361 14.25 35.59 8.72
CA SER A 361 15.54 35.99 9.32
C SER A 361 16.37 34.71 9.41
N THR A 362 17.68 34.65 9.23
CA THR A 362 18.73 35.61 8.97
C THR A 362 19.90 34.75 8.47
N ALA A 363 20.64 35.27 7.49
CA ALA A 363 21.85 34.64 7.03
C ALA A 363 22.93 34.72 8.12
N ASP A 364 23.43 33.58 8.58
CA ASP A 364 24.69 33.51 9.31
C ASP A 364 25.80 33.21 8.31
N ASN A 365 26.61 34.23 8.06
CA ASN A 365 27.95 34.09 7.51
C ASN A 365 28.90 33.66 8.62
N LEU A 366 29.77 32.67 8.38
CA LEU A 366 31.19 32.78 8.70
C LEU A 366 32.01 31.77 7.85
N PRO A 367 33.29 32.06 7.57
CA PRO A 367 33.99 31.56 6.40
C PRO A 367 34.82 30.30 6.69
N SER A 368 34.98 29.45 5.69
CA SER A 368 36.22 28.69 5.56
C SER A 368 36.52 28.42 4.10
N LYS A 369 37.60 29.06 3.62
CA LYS A 369 38.23 28.84 2.33
C LYS A 369 38.57 27.35 2.16
N MET A 370 37.78 26.65 1.35
CA MET A 370 38.25 25.52 0.55
C MET A 370 37.94 25.84 -0.91
N PRO A 371 38.74 25.40 -1.88
CA PRO A 371 38.50 25.73 -3.28
C PRO A 371 37.16 25.14 -3.71
N VAL A 372 36.16 25.99 -3.94
CA VAL A 372 34.80 25.59 -4.29
C VAL A 372 34.84 25.01 -5.70
N MET A 373 34.57 23.71 -5.79
CA MET A 373 34.42 23.01 -7.07
C MET A 373 33.28 23.65 -7.87
N THR A 374 33.53 23.98 -9.14
CA THR A 374 32.51 24.61 -10.00
C THR A 374 31.35 23.64 -10.27
N PRO A 375 30.13 24.14 -10.55
CA PRO A 375 29.01 23.27 -10.94
C PRO A 375 29.35 22.32 -12.09
N ASP A 376 30.17 22.74 -13.06
CA ASP A 376 30.61 21.90 -14.18
C ASP A 376 31.52 20.74 -13.74
N MET A 377 32.42 20.98 -12.78
CA MET A 377 33.26 19.92 -12.21
C MET A 377 32.42 18.93 -11.41
N ARG A 378 31.48 19.43 -10.59
CA ARG A 378 30.52 18.59 -9.84
C ARG A 378 29.69 17.73 -10.79
N PHE A 379 29.19 18.33 -11.88
CA PHE A 379 28.44 17.62 -12.92
C PHE A 379 29.26 16.49 -13.53
N LYS A 380 30.51 16.73 -13.93
CA LYS A 380 31.38 15.70 -14.50
C LYS A 380 31.62 14.53 -13.54
N ILE A 381 31.83 14.81 -12.26
CA ILE A 381 32.03 13.77 -11.25
C ILE A 381 30.77 12.91 -11.09
N LEU A 382 29.61 13.53 -10.91
CA LEU A 382 28.34 12.82 -10.76
C LEU A 382 27.97 12.04 -12.03
N HIS A 383 28.10 12.67 -13.20
CA HIS A 383 27.82 12.04 -14.50
C HIS A 383 28.73 10.83 -14.75
N SER A 384 29.98 10.83 -14.25
CA SER A 384 30.87 9.67 -14.32
C SER A 384 30.43 8.44 -13.51
N ILE A 385 29.36 8.54 -12.72
CA ILE A 385 28.73 7.42 -12.01
C ILE A 385 27.66 6.79 -12.90
N ALA A 386 27.05 7.57 -13.79
CA ALA A 386 25.93 7.11 -14.61
C ALA A 386 26.40 6.16 -15.69
N GLU A 387 25.57 5.14 -15.97
CA GLU A 387 25.65 4.43 -17.23
C GLU A 387 25.39 5.39 -18.38
N LYS A 388 25.96 5.09 -19.55
CA LYS A 388 25.78 5.90 -20.74
C LYS A 388 24.29 6.15 -21.02
N ASP A 389 23.94 7.42 -21.27
CA ASP A 389 22.59 7.91 -21.56
C ASP A 389 21.55 7.71 -20.43
N GLU A 390 21.99 7.37 -19.22
CA GLU A 390 21.09 7.02 -18.09
C GLU A 390 21.11 8.07 -16.96
N CYS A 391 21.20 9.34 -17.36
CA CYS A 391 21.00 10.53 -16.53
C CYS A 391 19.74 11.32 -16.97
N THR A 392 18.66 11.23 -16.19
CA THR A 392 17.36 11.88 -16.51
C THR A 392 17.05 13.04 -15.54
N THR A 393 17.16 14.31 -15.93
CA THR A 393 17.81 14.83 -17.16
C THR A 393 19.10 15.57 -16.82
N GLU A 394 20.08 15.55 -17.71
CA GLU A 394 21.36 16.24 -17.52
C GLU A 394 21.20 17.75 -17.30
N ASN A 395 20.24 18.39 -17.98
CA ASN A 395 19.98 19.81 -17.84
C ASN A 395 19.43 20.16 -16.45
N GLU A 396 18.47 19.36 -15.96
CA GLU A 396 17.96 19.51 -14.59
C GLU A 396 19.08 19.24 -13.55
N LEU A 397 20.01 18.31 -13.81
CA LEU A 397 21.15 18.09 -12.91
C LEU A 397 22.09 19.30 -12.88
N LYS A 398 22.43 19.88 -14.04
CA LYS A 398 23.23 21.12 -14.10
C LYS A 398 22.56 22.25 -13.34
N GLN A 399 21.26 22.43 -13.53
CA GLN A 399 20.47 23.45 -12.82
C GLN A 399 20.46 23.19 -11.30
N LEU A 400 20.22 21.96 -10.87
CA LEU A 400 20.25 21.57 -9.46
C LEU A 400 21.60 21.92 -8.81
N LEU A 401 22.71 21.65 -9.50
CA LEU A 401 24.06 21.93 -8.98
C LEU A 401 24.42 23.42 -8.94
N GLN A 402 23.71 24.25 -9.70
CA GLN A 402 23.80 25.72 -9.63
C GLN A 402 22.96 26.28 -8.48
N GLU A 403 21.76 25.73 -8.27
CA GLU A 403 20.78 26.27 -7.32
C GLU A 403 20.96 25.72 -5.89
N LYS A 404 21.40 24.47 -5.74
CA LYS A 404 21.50 23.77 -4.45
C LYS A 404 22.94 23.43 -4.13
N LEU A 405 23.43 24.02 -3.03
CA LEU A 405 24.81 23.79 -2.56
C LEU A 405 25.05 22.33 -2.18
N THR A 406 24.09 21.70 -1.50
CA THR A 406 24.21 20.33 -1.00
C THR A 406 23.00 19.48 -1.40
N PRO A 407 22.99 18.91 -2.62
CA PRO A 407 21.98 17.95 -3.04
C PRO A 407 22.01 16.67 -2.20
N ILE A 408 20.86 16.00 -2.10
CA ILE A 408 20.65 14.74 -1.40
C ILE A 408 20.56 13.62 -2.43
N CYS A 409 21.52 12.72 -2.40
CA CYS A 409 21.50 11.47 -3.13
C CYS A 409 20.98 10.34 -2.23
N TYR A 410 20.37 9.31 -2.81
CA TYR A 410 20.12 8.08 -2.07
C TYR A 410 20.29 6.82 -2.93
N ASP A 411 20.57 5.71 -2.26
CA ASP A 411 20.40 4.35 -2.77
C ASP A 411 19.80 3.45 -1.69
N GLY A 412 19.01 2.46 -2.11
CA GLY A 412 18.31 1.54 -1.22
C GLY A 412 18.74 0.09 -1.42
N PHE A 413 18.86 -0.65 -0.32
CA PHE A 413 19.33 -2.03 -0.35
C PHE A 413 18.42 -2.95 0.47
N GLU A 414 17.93 -4.01 -0.17
CA GLU A 414 17.27 -5.13 0.52
C GLU A 414 18.31 -5.98 1.28
N PRO A 415 18.21 -6.09 2.62
CA PRO A 415 19.06 -7.02 3.38
C PRO A 415 18.62 -8.46 3.15
N SER A 416 19.29 -9.13 2.21
CA SER A 416 18.83 -10.39 1.60
C SER A 416 19.85 -11.53 1.63
N GLY A 417 20.93 -11.36 2.38
CA GLY A 417 22.00 -12.33 2.57
C GLY A 417 23.37 -11.69 2.40
N ARG A 418 24.36 -12.49 2.00
CA ARG A 418 25.73 -12.04 1.78
C ARG A 418 25.78 -10.86 0.79
N MET A 419 26.61 -9.88 1.07
CA MET A 419 26.83 -8.70 0.22
C MET A 419 27.86 -9.04 -0.85
N HIS A 420 27.55 -8.71 -2.10
CA HIS A 420 28.48 -8.89 -3.20
C HIS A 420 29.26 -7.62 -3.54
N ILE A 421 30.34 -7.75 -4.31
CA ILE A 421 31.32 -6.67 -4.52
C ILE A 421 30.76 -5.37 -5.11
N ALA A 422 29.75 -5.46 -5.98
CA ALA A 422 29.08 -4.26 -6.49
C ALA A 422 28.31 -3.49 -5.40
N GLN A 423 27.67 -4.20 -4.45
CA GLN A 423 26.97 -3.59 -3.30
C GLN A 423 27.95 -3.01 -2.27
N GLY A 424 29.13 -3.60 -2.11
CA GLY A 424 30.17 -3.12 -1.21
C GLY A 424 31.07 -2.07 -1.87
N VAL A 425 32.10 -2.55 -2.59
CA VAL A 425 33.14 -1.69 -3.19
C VAL A 425 32.57 -0.76 -4.25
N GLY A 426 31.75 -1.29 -5.18
CA GLY A 426 31.15 -0.50 -6.26
C GLY A 426 30.34 0.68 -5.74
N LYS A 427 29.49 0.42 -4.73
CA LYS A 427 28.72 1.47 -4.08
C LYS A 427 29.59 2.47 -3.31
N ALA A 428 30.63 2.01 -2.60
CA ALA A 428 31.54 2.91 -1.91
C ALA A 428 32.22 3.90 -2.89
N ILE A 429 32.64 3.44 -4.07
CA ILE A 429 33.18 4.29 -5.13
C ILE A 429 32.15 5.36 -5.57
N SER A 430 30.90 4.96 -5.81
CA SER A 430 29.84 5.92 -6.18
C SER A 430 29.60 6.96 -5.08
N ILE A 431 29.59 6.54 -3.82
CA ILE A 431 29.40 7.42 -2.66
C ILE A 431 30.54 8.42 -2.55
N ASP A 432 31.79 7.97 -2.66
CA ASP A 432 32.95 8.85 -2.59
C ASP A 432 32.87 9.96 -3.66
N LYS A 433 32.48 9.61 -4.89
CA LYS A 433 32.23 10.59 -5.97
C LYS A 433 31.07 11.55 -5.65
N MET A 434 29.99 11.07 -5.06
CA MET A 434 28.86 11.93 -4.65
C MET A 434 29.28 12.93 -3.56
N LEU A 435 30.03 12.47 -2.56
CA LEU A 435 30.56 13.32 -1.49
C LEU A 435 31.58 14.33 -2.04
N GLU A 436 32.45 13.91 -2.96
CA GLU A 436 33.41 14.76 -3.67
C GLU A 436 32.68 15.88 -4.44
N ALA A 437 31.56 15.56 -5.10
CA ALA A 437 30.68 16.53 -5.75
C ALA A 437 29.84 17.40 -4.78
N GLY A 438 30.05 17.28 -3.47
CA GLY A 438 29.40 18.08 -2.44
C GLY A 438 27.96 17.68 -2.12
N CYS A 439 27.57 16.44 -2.42
CA CYS A 439 26.27 15.89 -2.04
C CYS A 439 26.28 15.33 -0.61
N LYS A 440 25.10 15.23 -0.01
CA LYS A 440 24.82 14.30 1.11
C LYS A 440 24.27 13.00 0.56
N VAL A 441 24.58 11.89 1.20
CA VAL A 441 24.13 10.57 0.76
C VAL A 441 23.31 9.91 1.85
N LYS A 442 22.16 9.35 1.48
CA LYS A 442 21.36 8.49 2.34
C LYS A 442 21.45 7.04 1.84
N ILE A 443 21.79 6.13 2.73
CA ILE A 443 21.76 4.69 2.49
C ILE A 443 20.53 4.13 3.18
N TRP A 444 19.56 3.73 2.37
CA TRP A 444 18.27 3.23 2.82
C TRP A 444 18.34 1.72 3.03
N ILE A 445 18.37 1.29 4.29
CA ILE A 445 18.33 -0.11 4.67
C ILE A 445 16.86 -0.56 4.60
N ALA A 446 16.52 -1.17 3.46
CA ALA A 446 15.15 -1.44 3.05
C ALA A 446 14.64 -2.75 3.68
N ASP A 447 14.52 -2.77 5.01
CA ASP A 447 14.19 -3.98 5.79
C ASP A 447 12.74 -4.45 5.58
N TRP A 448 11.75 -3.56 5.66
CA TRP A 448 10.37 -3.89 5.28
C TRP A 448 10.24 -4.29 3.81
N PHE A 449 11.02 -3.69 2.92
CA PHE A 449 11.02 -4.04 1.50
C PHE A 449 11.54 -5.47 1.27
N ALA A 450 12.66 -5.83 1.90
CA ALA A 450 13.19 -7.18 1.85
C ALA A 450 12.17 -8.21 2.36
N MET A 451 11.44 -7.86 3.42
CA MET A 451 10.37 -8.69 3.98
C MET A 451 9.19 -8.85 3.01
N LEU A 452 8.69 -7.76 2.42
CA LEU A 452 7.62 -7.79 1.39
C LEU A 452 8.03 -8.59 0.15
N ASN A 453 9.32 -8.64 -0.19
CA ASN A 453 9.87 -9.46 -1.27
C ASN A 453 10.27 -10.89 -0.80
N ASN A 454 9.84 -11.29 0.40
CA ASN A 454 10.07 -12.59 1.01
C ASN A 454 11.57 -13.00 1.10
N LYS A 455 12.46 -12.03 1.35
CA LYS A 455 13.87 -12.32 1.66
C LYS A 455 13.96 -12.87 3.07
N MET A 456 14.90 -13.79 3.28
CA MET A 456 15.08 -14.46 4.59
C MET A 456 13.79 -15.11 5.13
N GLY A 457 12.93 -15.60 4.22
CA GLY A 457 11.61 -16.17 4.57
C GLY A 457 10.63 -15.16 5.17
N GLY A 458 10.81 -13.85 4.93
CA GLY A 458 10.01 -12.80 5.52
C GLY A 458 10.34 -12.50 6.99
N ASN A 459 11.41 -13.10 7.54
CA ASN A 459 11.79 -12.89 8.94
C ASN A 459 12.52 -11.55 9.12
N LEU A 460 11.83 -10.56 9.70
CA LEU A 460 12.35 -9.21 9.89
C LEU A 460 13.61 -9.16 10.78
N ASP A 461 13.72 -10.02 11.79
CA ASP A 461 14.91 -10.06 12.67
C ASP A 461 16.15 -10.56 11.91
N GLN A 462 15.98 -11.59 11.07
CA GLN A 462 17.07 -12.05 10.19
C GLN A 462 17.45 -10.97 9.17
N ILE A 463 16.47 -10.27 8.60
CA ILE A 463 16.69 -9.16 7.67
C ILE A 463 17.47 -8.04 8.36
N ARG A 464 17.07 -7.63 9.57
CA ARG A 464 17.79 -6.60 10.34
C ARG A 464 19.20 -7.04 10.72
N THR A 465 19.39 -8.31 11.06
CA THR A 465 20.73 -8.88 11.26
C THR A 465 21.60 -8.72 10.01
N VAL A 466 21.05 -9.03 8.82
CA VAL A 466 21.76 -8.84 7.56
C VAL A 466 22.04 -7.36 7.27
N GLY A 467 21.12 -6.45 7.61
CA GLY A 467 21.33 -5.01 7.41
C GLY A 467 22.48 -4.47 8.26
N LEU A 468 22.60 -4.92 9.52
CA LEU A 468 23.75 -4.60 10.38
C LEU A 468 25.06 -5.14 9.78
N TYR A 469 25.04 -6.38 9.28
CA TYR A 469 26.17 -6.98 8.59
C TYR A 469 26.63 -6.16 7.39
N MET A 470 25.68 -5.65 6.60
CA MET A 470 25.97 -4.80 5.45
C MET A 470 26.62 -3.46 5.87
N ILE A 471 26.13 -2.85 6.94
CA ILE A 471 26.70 -1.62 7.52
C ILE A 471 28.16 -1.84 7.96
N GLU A 472 28.45 -2.96 8.64
CA GLU A 472 29.81 -3.29 9.07
C GLU A 472 30.78 -3.45 7.90
N ILE A 473 30.35 -4.01 6.76
CA ILE A 473 31.17 -4.09 5.54
C ILE A 473 31.54 -2.69 5.02
N TRP A 474 30.56 -1.79 4.92
CA TRP A 474 30.83 -0.45 4.41
C TRP A 474 31.77 0.34 5.32
N LYS A 475 31.64 0.19 6.64
CA LYS A 475 32.61 0.74 7.61
C LYS A 475 34.01 0.14 7.40
N ALA A 476 34.11 -1.18 7.26
CA ALA A 476 35.40 -1.87 7.09
C ALA A 476 36.10 -1.51 5.76
N LEU A 477 35.35 -1.14 4.73
CA LEU A 477 35.90 -0.62 3.46
C LEU A 477 36.51 0.78 3.55
N GLY A 478 36.39 1.43 4.72
CA GLY A 478 36.83 2.81 4.94
C GLY A 478 35.93 3.83 4.25
N MET A 479 34.64 3.51 4.06
CA MET A 479 33.68 4.47 3.51
C MET A 479 33.66 5.74 4.36
N ASN A 480 33.70 6.91 3.72
CA ASN A 480 33.63 8.16 4.44
C ASN A 480 32.22 8.35 5.03
N LEU A 481 32.08 8.10 6.33
CA LEU A 481 30.81 8.25 7.04
C LEU A 481 30.40 9.72 7.21
N LYS A 482 31.33 10.68 7.03
CA LYS A 482 31.03 12.11 7.13
C LYS A 482 30.29 12.56 5.87
N GLY A 483 28.97 12.69 6.00
CA GLY A 483 28.06 13.04 4.89
C GLY A 483 27.21 11.88 4.39
N VAL A 484 27.32 10.70 5.00
CA VAL A 484 26.50 9.52 4.76
C VAL A 484 25.60 9.24 5.96
N GLU A 485 24.30 9.06 5.71
CA GLU A 485 23.31 8.69 6.72
C GLU A 485 22.78 7.28 6.41
N PHE A 486 22.91 6.34 7.35
CA PHE A 486 22.24 5.04 7.28
C PHE A 486 20.87 5.15 7.94
N LEU A 487 19.82 4.84 7.19
CA LEU A 487 18.44 4.98 7.63
C LEU A 487 17.72 3.64 7.45
N TRP A 488 17.06 3.16 8.50
CA TRP A 488 16.24 1.95 8.44
C TRP A 488 14.84 2.30 7.96
N ALA A 489 14.36 1.58 6.95
CA ALA A 489 13.07 1.87 6.36
C ALA A 489 11.92 1.77 7.37
N SER A 490 11.89 0.68 8.13
CA SER A 490 10.91 0.48 9.19
C SER A 490 10.91 1.60 10.22
N GLU A 491 12.08 1.97 10.76
CA GLU A 491 12.20 2.99 11.81
C GLU A 491 11.75 4.36 11.33
N GLU A 492 12.23 4.78 10.15
CA GLU A 492 11.89 6.10 9.61
C GLU A 492 10.41 6.20 9.23
N ILE A 493 9.84 5.15 8.62
CA ILE A 493 8.43 5.14 8.23
C ILE A 493 7.53 5.08 9.47
N ASP A 494 7.84 4.27 10.48
CA ASP A 494 7.04 4.21 11.72
C ASP A 494 7.08 5.54 12.47
N ASN A 495 8.26 6.16 12.60
CA ASN A 495 8.41 7.43 13.32
C ASN A 495 7.71 8.61 12.64
N ARG A 496 7.54 8.56 11.31
CA ARG A 496 6.94 9.64 10.50
C ARG A 496 5.82 9.12 9.60
N GLY A 497 5.04 8.16 10.10
CA GLY A 497 3.94 7.55 9.35
C GLY A 497 2.88 8.54 8.90
N ASN A 498 2.71 9.62 9.66
CA ASN A 498 1.82 10.73 9.30
C ASN A 498 2.27 11.52 8.06
N GLU A 499 3.56 11.45 7.69
CA GLU A 499 4.09 12.02 6.44
C GLU A 499 4.07 10.97 5.31
N TYR A 500 4.44 9.72 5.63
CA TYR A 500 4.66 8.67 4.65
C TYR A 500 3.37 8.13 4.02
N TRP A 501 2.40 7.75 4.85
CA TRP A 501 1.20 7.05 4.38
C TRP A 501 0.27 7.92 3.54
N PRO A 502 0.03 9.22 3.85
CA PRO A 502 -0.72 10.09 2.95
C PRO A 502 -0.08 10.23 1.58
N LEU A 503 1.26 10.30 1.52
CA LEU A 503 2.01 10.35 0.27
C LEU A 503 1.81 9.06 -0.54
N LEU A 504 1.91 7.90 0.09
CA LEU A 504 1.68 6.61 -0.57
C LEU A 504 0.25 6.49 -1.10
N ILE A 505 -0.75 6.89 -0.32
CA ILE A 505 -2.17 6.91 -0.72
C ILE A 505 -2.37 7.79 -1.97
N ASP A 506 -1.75 8.97 -2.01
CA ASP A 506 -1.83 9.88 -3.15
C ASP A 506 -1.14 9.33 -4.41
N ILE A 507 0.04 8.70 -4.26
CA ILE A 507 0.74 8.02 -5.35
C ILE A 507 -0.11 6.88 -5.90
N ALA A 508 -0.69 6.05 -5.02
CA ALA A 508 -1.51 4.91 -5.39
C ALA A 508 -2.77 5.34 -6.15
N HIS A 509 -3.45 6.39 -5.69
CA HIS A 509 -4.62 6.96 -6.35
C HIS A 509 -4.33 7.43 -7.79
N LYS A 510 -3.17 8.05 -8.01
CA LYS A 510 -2.78 8.64 -9.30
C LYS A 510 -2.07 7.69 -10.27
N THR A 511 -1.82 6.46 -9.86
CA THR A 511 -1.07 5.49 -10.68
C THR A 511 -1.98 4.35 -11.12
N SER A 512 -1.88 3.94 -12.39
CA SER A 512 -2.59 2.75 -12.87
C SER A 512 -1.97 1.46 -12.31
N PHE A 513 -2.80 0.45 -12.03
CA PHE A 513 -2.34 -0.83 -11.52
C PHE A 513 -1.33 -1.51 -12.46
N LYS A 514 -1.60 -1.47 -13.77
CA LYS A 514 -0.69 -1.95 -14.83
C LYS A 514 0.68 -1.29 -14.80
N ARG A 515 0.77 0.01 -14.47
CA ARG A 515 2.04 0.72 -14.33
C ARG A 515 2.86 0.21 -13.15
N ILE A 516 2.20 -0.16 -12.05
CA ILE A 516 2.83 -0.74 -10.86
C ILE A 516 3.32 -2.17 -11.11
N ILE A 517 2.51 -3.03 -11.76
CA ILE A 517 2.95 -4.39 -12.13
C ILE A 517 4.25 -4.35 -12.94
N ARG A 518 4.37 -3.42 -13.90
CA ARG A 518 5.59 -3.24 -14.70
C ARG A 518 6.82 -2.88 -13.86
N CYS A 519 6.63 -2.25 -12.71
CA CYS A 519 7.69 -1.92 -11.76
C CYS A 519 8.14 -3.10 -10.92
N CYS A 520 7.44 -4.25 -10.90
CA CYS A 520 7.85 -5.42 -10.12
C CYS A 520 9.26 -5.95 -10.46
N GLN A 521 9.79 -5.59 -11.62
CA GLN A 521 11.17 -5.90 -12.01
C GLN A 521 12.23 -5.30 -11.08
N ILE A 522 11.95 -4.19 -10.40
CA ILE A 522 12.89 -3.55 -9.46
C ILE A 522 13.27 -4.46 -8.29
N MET A 523 12.38 -5.40 -7.92
CA MET A 523 12.59 -6.38 -6.86
C MET A 523 12.98 -7.77 -7.41
N GLY A 524 13.35 -7.84 -8.70
CA GLY A 524 13.77 -9.08 -9.37
C GLY A 524 12.62 -10.02 -9.72
N ARG A 525 11.40 -9.50 -9.87
CA ARG A 525 10.20 -10.27 -10.24
C ARG A 525 9.71 -9.93 -11.63
N SER A 526 9.00 -10.86 -12.26
CA SER A 526 8.35 -10.68 -13.56
C SER A 526 6.83 -10.60 -13.41
N GLU A 527 6.14 -10.05 -14.41
CA GLU A 527 4.67 -10.04 -14.47
C GLU A 527 4.07 -11.44 -14.62
N LYS A 528 4.89 -12.45 -14.94
CA LYS A 528 4.49 -13.85 -15.08
C LYS A 528 4.64 -14.64 -13.78
N ASP A 529 5.29 -14.06 -12.77
CA ASP A 529 5.47 -14.71 -11.48
C ASP A 529 4.14 -14.69 -10.71
N ALA A 530 3.91 -15.70 -9.87
CA ALA A 530 2.82 -15.65 -8.90
C ALA A 530 3.18 -14.61 -7.81
N LEU A 531 2.56 -13.44 -7.88
CA LEU A 531 2.84 -12.32 -6.97
C LEU A 531 1.85 -12.28 -5.80
N THR A 532 2.37 -11.92 -4.62
CA THR A 532 1.55 -11.51 -3.48
C THR A 532 1.10 -10.06 -3.66
N ALA A 533 0.05 -9.65 -2.96
CA ALA A 533 -0.37 -8.26 -2.99
C ALA A 533 0.67 -7.31 -2.35
N ALA A 534 1.47 -7.80 -1.41
CA ALA A 534 2.60 -7.07 -0.81
C ALA A 534 3.63 -6.63 -1.86
N GLN A 535 3.85 -7.47 -2.87
CA GLN A 535 4.75 -7.18 -3.99
C GLN A 535 4.23 -6.09 -4.94
N ILE A 536 2.94 -5.77 -4.91
CA ILE A 536 2.38 -4.59 -5.58
C ILE A 536 2.56 -3.33 -4.73
N MET A 537 2.48 -3.45 -3.40
CA MET A 537 2.73 -2.32 -2.50
C MET A 537 4.19 -1.86 -2.56
N TYR A 538 5.13 -2.79 -2.77
CA TYR A 538 6.57 -2.51 -2.79
C TYR A 538 6.95 -1.34 -3.74
N PRO A 539 6.60 -1.34 -5.05
CA PRO A 539 6.94 -0.20 -5.91
C PRO A 539 6.29 1.13 -5.51
N LEU A 540 5.10 1.11 -4.89
CA LEU A 540 4.44 2.31 -4.38
C LEU A 540 5.23 2.90 -3.21
N MET A 541 5.67 2.04 -2.29
CA MET A 541 6.51 2.42 -1.16
C MET A 541 7.85 2.99 -1.63
N GLN A 542 8.54 2.34 -2.57
CA GLN A 542 9.82 2.84 -3.06
C GLN A 542 9.67 4.18 -3.82
N CYS A 543 8.54 4.40 -4.50
CA CYS A 543 8.22 5.71 -5.07
C CYS A 543 8.00 6.77 -3.99
N ALA A 544 7.31 6.41 -2.89
CA ALA A 544 7.10 7.30 -1.75
C ALA A 544 8.43 7.68 -1.06
N ASP A 545 9.36 6.73 -0.92
CA ASP A 545 10.67 6.93 -0.29
C ASP A 545 11.42 8.14 -0.89
N ILE A 546 11.38 8.30 -2.22
CA ILE A 546 12.06 9.39 -2.94
C ILE A 546 11.63 10.77 -2.40
N PHE A 547 10.33 10.98 -2.19
CA PHE A 547 9.83 12.26 -1.69
C PHE A 547 9.92 12.36 -0.17
N PHE A 548 9.69 11.27 0.53
CA PHE A 548 9.78 11.18 1.99
C PHE A 548 11.19 11.49 2.50
N LEU A 549 12.21 10.96 1.80
CA LEU A 549 13.62 11.21 2.10
C LEU A 549 14.13 12.54 1.54
N LYS A 550 13.29 13.28 0.80
CA LYS A 550 13.61 14.56 0.14
C LYS A 550 14.80 14.43 -0.81
N VAL A 551 14.80 13.36 -1.60
CA VAL A 551 15.87 13.03 -2.55
C VAL A 551 15.85 14.02 -3.72
N ASP A 552 17.02 14.54 -4.07
CA ASP A 552 17.21 15.27 -5.32
C ASP A 552 17.76 14.37 -6.42
N ILE A 553 18.60 13.38 -6.07
CA ILE A 553 19.25 12.46 -7.02
C ILE A 553 19.02 11.00 -6.59
N CYS A 554 18.24 10.25 -7.36
CA CYS A 554 18.10 8.80 -7.22
C CYS A 554 19.32 8.12 -7.86
N GLN A 555 20.28 7.67 -7.03
CA GLN A 555 21.53 7.05 -7.48
C GLN A 555 21.48 5.53 -7.28
N MET A 556 20.72 4.85 -8.14
CA MET A 556 20.44 3.42 -8.04
C MET A 556 20.90 2.67 -9.29
N GLY A 557 20.81 1.34 -9.30
CA GLY A 557 21.15 0.53 -10.48
C GLY A 557 20.15 0.75 -11.62
N LEU A 558 20.55 0.45 -12.86
CA LEU A 558 19.65 0.54 -14.02
C LEU A 558 18.36 -0.26 -13.88
N ASP A 559 18.40 -1.36 -13.13
CA ASP A 559 17.23 -2.19 -12.84
C ASP A 559 16.17 -1.48 -12.00
N GLN A 560 16.52 -0.38 -11.31
CA GLN A 560 15.63 0.45 -10.51
C GLN A 560 14.97 1.58 -11.33
N ARG A 561 15.33 1.76 -12.61
CA ARG A 561 14.87 2.88 -13.44
C ARG A 561 13.35 3.03 -13.50
N LYS A 562 12.60 1.92 -13.48
CA LYS A 562 11.15 1.94 -13.71
C LYS A 562 10.38 2.63 -12.59
N VAL A 563 10.82 2.47 -11.34
CA VAL A 563 10.22 3.16 -10.19
C VAL A 563 10.74 4.58 -10.06
N ASN A 564 11.99 4.85 -10.42
CA ASN A 564 12.51 6.21 -10.49
C ASN A 564 11.76 7.05 -11.53
N MET A 565 11.44 6.47 -12.69
CA MET A 565 10.56 7.10 -13.68
C MET A 565 9.13 7.24 -13.17
N LEU A 566 8.63 6.29 -12.38
CA LEU A 566 7.30 6.42 -11.76
C LEU A 566 7.22 7.64 -10.83
N ALA A 567 8.30 7.96 -10.10
CA ALA A 567 8.35 9.17 -9.30
C ALA A 567 8.24 10.45 -10.16
N ARG A 568 8.86 10.45 -11.35
CA ARG A 568 8.72 11.57 -12.31
C ARG A 568 7.30 11.64 -12.89
N ASP A 569 6.70 10.50 -13.27
CA ASP A 569 5.30 10.40 -13.70
C ASP A 569 4.35 10.97 -12.63
N TYR A 570 4.61 10.65 -11.35
CA TYR A 570 3.85 11.16 -10.21
C TYR A 570 4.02 12.67 -10.02
N CYS A 571 5.22 13.24 -10.21
CA CYS A 571 5.40 14.69 -10.18
C CYS A 571 4.55 15.40 -11.23
N GLU A 572 4.41 14.83 -12.43
CA GLU A 572 3.54 15.37 -13.48
C GLU A 572 2.06 15.30 -13.07
N ALA A 573 1.60 14.13 -12.65
CA ALA A 573 0.21 13.92 -12.22
C ALA A 573 -0.18 14.81 -11.02
N SER A 574 0.76 15.05 -10.11
CA SER A 574 0.57 15.84 -8.89
C SER A 574 0.96 17.31 -9.03
N LYS A 575 1.41 17.75 -10.22
CA LYS A 575 1.91 19.11 -10.49
C LYS A 575 2.98 19.55 -9.49
N ARG A 576 3.88 18.64 -9.12
CA ARG A 576 5.00 18.90 -8.22
C ARG A 576 6.22 19.36 -9.01
N ASN A 577 6.88 20.40 -8.50
CA ASN A 577 8.07 20.96 -9.14
C ASN A 577 9.36 20.23 -8.76
N ASN A 578 9.37 19.47 -7.66
CA ASN A 578 10.55 18.77 -7.16
C ASN A 578 10.75 17.41 -7.84
N ARG A 579 11.01 17.42 -9.15
CA ARG A 579 11.31 16.19 -9.92
C ARG A 579 12.70 15.66 -9.52
N PRO A 580 12.83 14.38 -9.16
CA PRO A 580 14.14 13.80 -8.87
C PRO A 580 14.95 13.63 -10.15
N ILE A 581 16.26 13.87 -10.06
CA ILE A 581 17.23 13.45 -11.05
C ILE A 581 17.42 11.95 -10.92
N ILE A 582 17.39 11.22 -12.03
CA ILE A 582 17.68 9.79 -12.05
C ILE A 582 19.09 9.62 -12.58
N LEU A 583 19.98 9.06 -11.76
CA LEU A 583 21.41 8.87 -12.08
C LEU A 583 21.74 7.38 -11.93
N SER A 584 21.36 6.59 -12.94
CA SER A 584 21.44 5.13 -12.88
C SER A 584 22.87 4.65 -13.15
N HIS A 585 23.42 3.77 -12.31
CA HIS A 585 24.76 3.20 -12.52
C HIS A 585 24.74 1.87 -13.28
N HIS A 586 25.89 1.54 -13.89
CA HIS A 586 26.14 0.28 -14.60
C HIS A 586 25.85 -0.96 -13.73
N MET A 587 25.30 -2.01 -14.35
CA MET A 587 25.07 -3.28 -13.68
C MET A 587 26.31 -4.17 -13.83
N LEU A 588 27.08 -4.34 -12.74
CA LEU A 588 28.25 -5.21 -12.78
C LEU A 588 27.85 -6.68 -13.10
N PRO A 589 28.46 -7.31 -14.11
CA PRO A 589 28.08 -8.65 -14.54
C PRO A 589 28.52 -9.73 -13.54
N GLY A 590 27.89 -10.91 -13.66
CA GLY A 590 28.43 -12.12 -13.06
C GLY A 590 29.71 -12.53 -13.77
N ILE A 591 30.64 -13.18 -13.07
CA ILE A 591 31.95 -13.55 -13.66
C ILE A 591 31.86 -14.69 -14.69
N LYS A 592 30.70 -15.33 -14.84
CA LYS A 592 30.45 -16.40 -15.82
C LYS A 592 29.89 -15.83 -17.12
N GLU A 593 30.07 -16.57 -18.21
CA GLU A 593 29.54 -16.21 -19.53
C GLU A 593 28.02 -16.01 -19.51
N GLY A 594 27.54 -14.98 -20.23
CA GLY A 594 26.11 -14.70 -20.41
C GLY A 594 25.40 -14.07 -19.20
N GLN A 595 26.08 -13.85 -18.07
CA GLN A 595 25.48 -13.28 -16.87
C GLN A 595 25.59 -11.74 -16.84
N GLN A 596 24.61 -11.06 -17.43
CA GLN A 596 24.55 -9.59 -17.49
C GLN A 596 24.48 -8.89 -16.12
N LYS A 597 24.10 -9.62 -15.06
CA LYS A 597 24.02 -9.10 -13.69
C LYS A 597 24.46 -10.18 -12.72
N MET A 598 25.23 -9.79 -11.71
CA MET A 598 25.59 -10.70 -10.62
C MET A 598 24.34 -11.19 -9.87
N SER A 599 24.30 -12.50 -9.59
CA SER A 599 23.21 -13.12 -8.83
C SER A 599 23.69 -13.65 -7.48
N LYS A 600 22.91 -13.39 -6.42
CA LYS A 600 23.12 -14.01 -5.11
C LYS A 600 22.81 -15.51 -5.10
N SER A 601 22.01 -16.01 -6.06
CA SER A 601 21.64 -17.43 -6.14
C SER A 601 22.77 -18.30 -6.71
N ASP A 602 23.53 -17.80 -7.69
CA ASP A 602 24.73 -18.47 -8.20
C ASP A 602 25.97 -17.96 -7.45
N THR A 603 26.28 -18.60 -6.33
CA THR A 603 27.39 -18.14 -5.47
C THR A 603 28.77 -18.35 -6.06
N SER A 604 28.88 -19.12 -7.14
CA SER A 604 30.13 -19.27 -7.90
C SER A 604 30.32 -18.16 -8.93
N SER A 605 29.28 -17.38 -9.25
CA SER A 605 29.40 -16.26 -10.19
C SER A 605 29.50 -14.88 -9.55
N ALA A 606 29.31 -14.80 -8.23
CA ALA A 606 29.40 -13.59 -7.44
C ALA A 606 30.65 -13.60 -6.54
N ILE A 607 31.39 -12.49 -6.50
CA ILE A 607 32.41 -12.25 -5.47
C ILE A 607 31.74 -11.58 -4.28
N PHE A 608 31.79 -12.23 -3.12
CA PHE A 608 31.27 -11.69 -1.88
C PHE A 608 32.36 -10.93 -1.12
N MET A 609 31.93 -9.95 -0.33
CA MET A 609 32.81 -8.99 0.34
C MET A 609 33.78 -9.64 1.35
N GLU A 610 33.42 -10.81 1.84
CA GLU A 610 34.15 -11.60 2.83
C GLU A 610 34.64 -12.96 2.29
N ASP A 611 34.59 -13.18 0.97
CA ASP A 611 35.21 -14.37 0.38
C ASP A 611 36.70 -14.43 0.74
N SER A 612 37.20 -15.62 1.09
CA SER A 612 38.61 -15.83 1.38
C SER A 612 39.46 -15.62 0.13
N GLU A 613 40.78 -15.46 0.33
CA GLU A 613 41.72 -15.30 -0.79
C GLU A 613 41.63 -16.45 -1.80
N SER A 614 41.54 -17.67 -1.29
CA SER A 614 41.39 -18.87 -2.11
C SER A 614 40.08 -18.86 -2.91
N GLN A 615 38.98 -18.41 -2.32
CA GLN A 615 37.68 -18.33 -2.99
C GLN A 615 37.69 -17.28 -4.10
N VAL A 616 38.31 -16.11 -3.88
CA VAL A 616 38.46 -15.08 -4.91
C VAL A 616 39.34 -15.60 -6.06
N ASN A 617 40.48 -16.23 -5.74
CA ASN A 617 41.38 -16.79 -6.74
C ASN A 617 40.71 -17.87 -7.60
N GLU A 618 39.95 -18.77 -6.97
CA GLU A 618 39.20 -19.81 -7.66
C GLU A 618 38.14 -19.22 -8.61
N LYS A 619 37.33 -18.29 -8.10
CA LYS A 619 36.26 -17.63 -8.87
C LYS A 619 36.80 -16.86 -10.08
N ILE A 620 37.84 -16.05 -9.89
CA ILE A 620 38.48 -15.30 -10.99
C ILE A 620 39.18 -16.24 -11.96
N GLY A 621 39.83 -17.30 -11.48
CA GLY A 621 40.42 -18.33 -12.34
C GLY A 621 39.40 -18.94 -13.30
N GLN A 622 38.19 -19.20 -12.82
CA GLN A 622 37.06 -19.74 -13.60
C GLN A 622 36.25 -18.68 -14.37
N ALA A 623 36.57 -17.39 -14.23
CA ALA A 623 35.82 -16.33 -14.88
C ALA A 623 35.88 -16.41 -16.41
N PHE A 624 34.81 -16.01 -17.07
CA PHE A 624 34.78 -15.84 -18.52
C PHE A 624 35.70 -14.68 -18.91
N CYS A 625 36.76 -14.98 -19.66
CA CYS A 625 37.75 -13.99 -20.12
C CYS A 625 38.29 -14.43 -21.49
N PRO A 626 37.46 -14.41 -22.54
CA PRO A 626 37.88 -14.82 -23.88
C PRO A 626 39.06 -13.97 -24.38
N HIS A 627 40.01 -14.61 -25.06
CA HIS A 627 41.20 -13.95 -25.61
C HIS A 627 40.80 -12.93 -26.69
N LYS A 628 41.43 -11.74 -26.68
CA LYS A 628 41.18 -10.59 -27.58
C LYS A 628 39.76 -9.98 -27.55
N VAL A 629 38.82 -10.58 -26.83
CA VAL A 629 37.43 -10.11 -26.77
C VAL A 629 37.25 -9.21 -25.55
N THR A 630 36.97 -7.92 -25.83
CA THR A 630 36.81 -6.90 -24.79
C THR A 630 35.37 -6.57 -24.43
N GLU A 631 34.44 -6.84 -25.34
CA GLU A 631 33.02 -6.56 -25.13
C GLU A 631 32.38 -7.71 -24.34
N GLY A 632 31.58 -7.38 -23.32
CA GLY A 632 30.95 -8.37 -22.44
C GLY A 632 31.94 -9.22 -21.63
N ASN A 633 33.19 -8.79 -21.48
CA ASN A 633 34.21 -9.50 -20.71
C ASN A 633 34.16 -9.08 -19.24
N PRO A 634 33.66 -9.92 -18.32
CA PRO A 634 33.47 -9.55 -16.92
C PRO A 634 34.79 -9.22 -16.22
N CYS A 635 35.91 -9.84 -16.61
CA CYS A 635 37.21 -9.50 -16.00
C CYS A 635 37.60 -8.05 -16.29
N LEU A 636 37.41 -7.60 -17.53
CA LEU A 636 37.71 -6.22 -17.92
C LEU A 636 36.75 -5.22 -17.27
N GLU A 637 35.48 -5.58 -17.12
CA GLU A 637 34.50 -4.73 -16.43
C GLU A 637 34.81 -4.59 -14.93
N TYR A 638 35.32 -5.63 -14.27
CA TYR A 638 35.74 -5.51 -12.86
C TYR A 638 36.96 -4.61 -12.74
N ILE A 639 37.87 -4.67 -13.71
CA ILE A 639 39.01 -3.75 -13.74
C ILE A 639 38.53 -2.31 -13.92
N GLU A 640 37.62 -2.08 -14.86
CA GLU A 640 37.06 -0.77 -15.21
C GLU A 640 36.25 -0.14 -14.07
N TYR A 641 35.33 -0.89 -13.46
CA TYR A 641 34.34 -0.35 -12.53
C TYR A 641 34.69 -0.54 -11.05
N ILE A 642 35.62 -1.45 -10.73
CA ILE A 642 36.02 -1.72 -9.34
C ILE A 642 37.49 -1.38 -9.11
N VAL A 643 38.42 -1.98 -9.86
CA VAL A 643 39.85 -1.88 -9.55
C VAL A 643 40.42 -0.50 -9.86
N LEU A 644 40.22 0.00 -11.08
CA LEU A 644 40.73 1.31 -11.48
C LEU A 644 40.16 2.44 -10.62
N PRO A 645 38.85 2.51 -10.32
CA PRO A 645 38.32 3.58 -9.48
C PRO A 645 38.75 3.48 -8.00
N LYS A 646 38.97 2.26 -7.47
CA LYS A 646 39.38 2.08 -6.07
C LYS A 646 40.88 2.27 -5.84
N SER A 647 41.70 1.81 -6.78
CA SER A 647 43.17 1.77 -6.64
C SER A 647 43.90 2.83 -7.46
N GLY A 648 43.21 3.47 -8.41
CA GLY A 648 43.76 4.46 -9.36
C GLY A 648 44.68 3.87 -10.44
N ARG A 649 45.03 2.58 -10.34
CA ARG A 649 45.90 1.86 -11.28
C ARG A 649 45.65 0.36 -11.24
N PHE A 650 45.98 -0.32 -12.33
CA PHE A 650 45.97 -1.78 -12.42
C PHE A 650 47.29 -2.26 -13.05
N SER A 651 48.01 -3.15 -12.37
CA SER A 651 49.33 -3.64 -12.81
C SER A 651 49.25 -5.12 -13.16
N VAL A 652 49.73 -5.49 -14.36
CA VAL A 652 49.80 -6.87 -14.85
C VAL A 652 51.26 -7.24 -15.10
N LEU A 653 51.64 -8.42 -14.62
CA LEU A 653 52.92 -9.03 -14.94
C LEU A 653 52.76 -9.87 -16.20
N CYS A 654 53.31 -9.41 -17.32
CA CYS A 654 53.18 -10.10 -18.60
C CYS A 654 54.27 -11.17 -18.72
N LYS A 655 53.89 -12.44 -18.78
CA LYS A 655 54.89 -13.53 -18.89
C LYS A 655 55.42 -13.73 -20.31
N GLU A 656 54.64 -13.37 -21.32
CA GLU A 656 54.98 -13.58 -22.74
C GLU A 656 55.82 -12.45 -23.36
N THR A 657 55.80 -11.26 -22.76
CA THR A 657 56.64 -10.12 -23.14
C THR A 657 57.67 -9.87 -22.04
N ASP A 658 58.80 -10.58 -22.11
CA ASP A 658 60.05 -10.38 -21.33
C ASP A 658 59.98 -10.29 -19.79
N GLY A 659 58.80 -10.48 -19.17
CA GLY A 659 58.59 -10.31 -17.73
C GLY A 659 58.35 -8.85 -17.32
N SER A 660 58.07 -7.94 -18.25
CA SER A 660 57.79 -6.54 -17.94
C SER A 660 56.44 -6.34 -17.23
N ASN A 661 56.45 -5.50 -16.18
CA ASN A 661 55.23 -5.06 -15.49
C ASN A 661 54.58 -3.92 -16.28
N ARG A 662 53.35 -4.13 -16.77
CA ARG A 662 52.54 -3.06 -17.35
C ARG A 662 51.59 -2.50 -16.31
N THR A 663 51.43 -1.18 -16.28
CA THR A 663 50.51 -0.50 -15.36
C THR A 663 49.58 0.41 -16.13
N TYR A 664 48.28 0.22 -15.94
CA TYR A 664 47.21 0.94 -16.61
C TYR A 664 46.54 1.90 -15.63
N SER A 665 46.31 3.13 -16.07
CA SER A 665 45.49 4.12 -15.34
C SER A 665 44.12 4.33 -15.98
N LYS A 666 43.95 3.88 -17.23
CA LYS A 666 42.74 4.00 -18.04
C LYS A 666 42.39 2.66 -18.67
N ILE A 667 41.10 2.37 -18.77
CA ILE A 667 40.62 1.09 -19.30
C ILE A 667 40.88 0.96 -20.80
N GLU A 668 40.91 2.08 -21.53
CA GLU A 668 41.13 2.11 -22.98
C GLU A 668 42.51 1.56 -23.36
N GLU A 669 43.54 1.92 -22.59
CA GLU A 669 44.91 1.42 -22.75
C GLU A 669 44.98 -0.09 -22.56
N LEU A 670 44.29 -0.59 -21.52
CA LEU A 670 44.22 -2.02 -21.23
C LEU A 670 43.44 -2.79 -22.30
N ARG A 671 42.30 -2.24 -22.76
CA ARG A 671 41.47 -2.84 -23.81
C ARG A 671 42.24 -2.96 -25.12
N GLU A 672 43.08 -1.99 -25.46
CA GLU A 672 43.93 -2.04 -26.66
C GLU A 672 45.02 -3.11 -26.56
N ASP A 673 45.73 -3.15 -25.43
CA ASP A 673 46.73 -4.19 -25.17
C ASP A 673 46.12 -5.60 -25.12
N TYR A 674 44.86 -5.72 -24.66
CA TYR A 674 44.14 -6.98 -24.64
C TYR A 674 43.67 -7.42 -26.04
N ARG A 675 43.18 -6.50 -26.89
CA ARG A 675 42.78 -6.80 -28.28
C ARG A 675 43.97 -7.18 -29.16
N SER A 676 45.10 -6.52 -28.95
CA SER A 676 46.34 -6.76 -29.68
C SER A 676 47.07 -8.04 -29.27
N SER A 677 46.56 -8.78 -28.28
CA SER A 677 47.24 -9.93 -27.64
C SER A 677 48.57 -9.60 -26.96
N THR A 678 48.75 -8.34 -26.59
CA THR A 678 49.87 -7.96 -25.71
C THR A 678 49.64 -8.49 -24.28
N LEU A 679 48.37 -8.65 -23.87
CA LEU A 679 47.96 -9.26 -22.61
C LEU A 679 47.29 -10.61 -22.85
N HIS A 680 47.78 -11.65 -22.16
CA HIS A 680 47.12 -12.95 -22.10
C HIS A 680 46.01 -12.96 -21.03
N PRO A 681 44.86 -13.64 -21.23
CA PRO A 681 43.77 -13.66 -20.26
C PRO A 681 44.17 -14.18 -18.87
N ASP A 682 45.08 -15.15 -18.81
CA ASP A 682 45.55 -15.72 -17.53
C ASP A 682 46.35 -14.72 -16.71
N ASP A 683 47.19 -13.90 -17.35
CA ASP A 683 47.96 -12.85 -16.66
C ASP A 683 47.01 -11.77 -16.12
N VAL A 684 45.98 -11.39 -16.90
CA VAL A 684 44.93 -10.46 -16.47
C VAL A 684 44.14 -11.01 -15.29
N LYS A 685 43.75 -12.30 -15.33
CA LYS A 685 43.03 -12.96 -14.23
C LYS A 685 43.85 -13.01 -12.95
N LEU A 686 45.13 -13.36 -13.03
CA LEU A 686 46.03 -13.40 -11.87
C LEU A 686 46.17 -12.01 -11.23
N ALA A 687 46.39 -10.98 -12.05
CA ALA A 687 46.47 -9.60 -11.59
C ALA A 687 45.15 -9.10 -10.99
N LEU A 688 44.02 -9.43 -11.62
CA LEU A 688 42.69 -9.10 -11.13
C LEU A 688 42.40 -9.76 -9.77
N ALA A 689 42.67 -11.05 -9.63
CA ALA A 689 42.47 -11.76 -8.37
C ALA A 689 43.28 -11.12 -7.24
N LYS A 690 44.56 -10.80 -7.50
CA LYS A 690 45.40 -10.07 -6.54
C LYS A 690 44.79 -8.72 -6.16
N ALA A 691 44.40 -7.91 -7.14
CA ALA A 691 43.85 -6.58 -6.89
C ALA A 691 42.54 -6.63 -6.08
N ILE A 692 41.64 -7.57 -6.40
CA ILE A 692 40.40 -7.76 -5.62
C ILE A 692 40.72 -8.22 -4.19
N ASN A 693 41.67 -9.14 -4.01
CA ASN A 693 42.09 -9.58 -2.68
C ASN A 693 42.66 -8.44 -1.84
N ASP A 694 43.48 -7.58 -2.43
CA ASP A 694 44.02 -6.39 -1.77
C ASP A 694 42.89 -5.43 -1.34
N ILE A 695 41.90 -5.21 -2.20
CA ILE A 695 40.71 -4.36 -1.92
C ILE A 695 39.84 -4.95 -0.81
N LEU A 696 39.64 -6.27 -0.77
CA LEU A 696 38.80 -6.95 0.22
C LEU A 696 39.52 -7.24 1.55
N LYS A 697 40.85 -7.08 1.60
CA LYS A 697 41.64 -7.36 2.80
C LYS A 697 41.14 -6.60 4.05
N PRO A 698 40.82 -5.29 4.00
CA PRO A 698 40.32 -4.57 5.18
C PRO A 698 39.02 -5.15 5.73
N VAL A 699 38.14 -5.66 4.86
CA VAL A 699 36.88 -6.30 5.25
C VAL A 699 37.15 -7.62 5.96
N ARG A 700 38.02 -8.47 5.38
CA ARG A 700 38.43 -9.74 6.01
C ARG A 700 39.06 -9.51 7.38
N ASP A 701 40.03 -8.59 7.45
CA ASP A 701 40.70 -8.19 8.70
C ASP A 701 39.70 -7.69 9.75
N HIS A 702 38.67 -6.94 9.35
CA HIS A 702 37.64 -6.42 10.27
C HIS A 702 36.86 -7.55 10.93
N PHE A 703 36.35 -8.50 10.14
CA PHE A 703 35.61 -9.64 10.65
C PHE A 703 36.49 -10.58 11.48
N GLU A 704 37.77 -10.76 11.15
CA GLU A 704 38.68 -11.57 11.97
C GLU A 704 39.04 -10.91 13.31
N LYS A 705 39.22 -9.58 13.34
CA LYS A 705 39.73 -8.86 14.53
C LYS A 705 38.66 -8.42 15.51
N HIS A 706 37.39 -8.33 15.10
CA HIS A 706 36.29 -7.88 15.95
C HIS A 706 35.31 -9.03 16.21
N PRO A 707 35.31 -9.62 17.42
CA PRO A 707 34.47 -10.78 17.75
C PRO A 707 32.98 -10.60 17.46
N ASP A 708 32.44 -9.39 17.72
CA ASP A 708 31.02 -9.09 17.47
C ASP A 708 30.70 -9.10 15.96
N ALA A 709 31.58 -8.55 15.13
CA ALA A 709 31.44 -8.58 13.69
C ALA A 709 31.57 -10.02 13.16
N GLN A 710 32.52 -10.82 13.70
CA GLN A 710 32.67 -12.23 13.35
C GLN A 710 31.40 -13.03 13.65
N ALA A 711 30.85 -12.87 14.86
CA ALA A 711 29.62 -13.55 15.27
C ALA A 711 28.43 -13.17 14.37
N LEU A 712 28.35 -11.89 13.98
CA LEU A 712 27.36 -11.39 13.03
C LEU A 712 27.51 -12.05 11.65
N LEU A 713 28.74 -12.16 11.13
CA LEU A 713 29.01 -12.83 9.86
C LEU A 713 28.64 -14.32 9.91
N ASP A 714 29.00 -15.01 10.99
CA ASP A 714 28.70 -16.44 11.16
C ASP A 714 27.19 -16.68 11.21
N THR A 715 26.45 -15.78 11.88
CA THR A 715 24.98 -15.79 11.90
C THR A 715 24.41 -15.63 10.49
N VAL A 716 24.89 -14.66 9.71
CA VAL A 716 24.43 -14.44 8.32
C VAL A 716 24.76 -15.65 7.42
N LYS A 717 25.92 -16.27 7.59
CA LYS A 717 26.28 -17.50 6.87
C LYS A 717 25.37 -18.68 7.25
N ALA A 718 24.91 -18.75 8.50
CA ALA A 718 24.02 -19.81 8.98
C ALA A 718 22.61 -19.73 8.35
N TYR A 719 22.07 -18.54 8.11
CA TYR A 719 20.74 -18.37 7.49
C TYR A 719 20.60 -19.05 6.12
N ARG A 720 21.71 -19.23 5.39
CA ARG A 720 21.71 -19.96 4.12
C ARG A 720 21.42 -21.46 4.28
N ARG A 721 21.81 -22.06 5.41
CA ARG A 721 21.63 -23.51 5.65
C ARG A 721 20.18 -23.87 5.95
N THR A 722 19.38 -22.92 6.45
CA THR A 722 17.99 -23.15 6.85
C THR A 722 16.98 -22.80 5.76
N GLY A 723 17.30 -21.91 4.81
CA GLY A 723 16.37 -21.46 3.76
C GLY A 723 16.27 -22.36 2.51
N GLY A 724 17.18 -23.32 2.32
CA GLY A 724 17.22 -24.18 1.13
C GLY A 724 16.21 -25.34 1.12
N SER A 725 15.59 -25.65 2.26
CA SER A 725 14.79 -26.88 2.43
C SER A 725 13.29 -26.72 2.15
N GLN A 726 12.79 -25.51 1.88
CA GLN A 726 11.34 -25.27 1.72
C GLN A 726 10.88 -24.94 0.29
N MET A 727 11.77 -24.95 -0.71
CA MET A 727 11.41 -24.59 -2.10
C MET A 727 11.23 -25.75 -3.08
N GLN A 728 11.12 -27.01 -2.62
CA GLN A 728 10.97 -28.17 -3.53
C GLN A 728 9.79 -29.13 -3.27
N SER A 729 8.82 -28.80 -2.42
CA SER A 729 7.60 -29.61 -2.29
C SER A 729 6.32 -28.78 -2.25
N GLY A 730 6.01 -28.10 -3.36
CA GLY A 730 4.64 -27.68 -3.67
C GLY A 730 3.87 -28.86 -4.27
N GLY A 731 3.49 -29.83 -3.45
CA GLY A 731 2.66 -30.96 -3.82
C GLY A 731 1.97 -31.53 -2.59
N ASP A 732 0.64 -31.35 -2.53
CA ASP A 732 -0.32 -31.94 -1.60
C ASP A 732 0.20 -32.39 -0.22
N HIS A 733 0.07 -31.53 0.78
CA HIS A 733 0.07 -31.94 2.19
C HIS A 733 -1.25 -31.54 2.85
N THR A 734 -2.32 -32.25 2.46
CA THR A 734 -3.40 -32.57 3.40
C THR A 734 -3.24 -34.05 3.74
N ASN A 735 -3.27 -34.39 5.03
CA ASN A 735 -3.12 -35.74 5.64
C ASN A 735 -1.70 -36.23 5.98
N THR A 736 -1.04 -35.65 6.99
CA THR A 736 -0.17 -36.45 7.90
C THR A 736 0.13 -35.71 9.22
N ILE A 737 -0.88 -35.49 10.08
CA ILE A 737 -0.66 -35.15 11.52
C ILE A 737 -1.70 -35.89 12.38
N MET A 738 -1.84 -37.21 12.20
CA MET A 738 -2.69 -38.04 13.09
C MET A 738 -2.08 -39.41 13.46
N GLU A 739 -0.79 -39.67 13.18
CA GLU A 739 -0.20 -40.98 13.49
C GLU A 739 1.02 -40.96 14.44
N ALA A 740 1.37 -39.81 15.03
CA ALA A 740 2.50 -39.73 15.98
C ALA A 740 2.11 -39.78 17.47
N GLU A 741 0.82 -39.91 17.83
CA GLU A 741 0.35 -39.92 19.23
C GLU A 741 -0.27 -41.27 19.69
N ARG A 742 0.12 -42.40 19.08
CA ARG A 742 -0.34 -43.75 19.52
C ARG A 742 0.77 -44.76 19.81
N SER A 743 1.97 -44.29 20.17
CA SER A 743 3.09 -45.16 20.57
C SER A 743 3.75 -44.72 21.90
N SER A 744 3.00 -44.09 22.80
CA SER A 744 3.40 -43.93 24.21
C SER A 744 2.18 -43.73 25.12
N ALA A 745 1.39 -44.79 25.28
CA ALA A 745 0.49 -45.03 26.40
C ALA A 745 0.17 -46.54 26.48
#